data_AF-A0A7Y3BQ70-F1
#
_entry.id   AF-A0A7Y3BQ70-F1
#
_cell.length_a   1.000
_cell.length_b   1.000
_cell.length_c   1.000
_cell.angle_alpha   90.00
_cell.angle_beta   90.00
_cell.angle_gamma   90.00
#
_symmetry.space_group_name_H-M   'P 1'
#
loop_
_entity.id
_entity.type
_entity.pdbx_description
1 polymer ?
#
loop_
_entity_poly.entity_id
_entity_poly.type
_entity_poly.pdbx_seq_one_letter_code
_entity_poly.pdbx_strand_id
1 'polypeptide(L)'
;MDAGTHIAFRLAAALALGLVAHSGCTEDRPDSPDQRTRPATCPGTRRVEPPLAHVAPPADTLEYWLVRNAAYGPLDEPLMDADAVRRHQHALREPRDGEPIGQVDLLAPIDRDALQVQLDERLGYMRQKLEADELFDSQAEALGPDLLASFVPPAPIVAMDEWRVVEKREPLRCGPYDGGLHTSPVDPDFDRNRCSTMREGELVQLLARWPNGMYLARTPYTLGWVRTKALSPAITRGEVESRRQSRELRPFTRRELLSAAFSMRGEPYGWGGKGGGYDCSRFLLEVFARFGIDLPRHSARQAMAGTFSIDVSRVEDANEKRLLIEASARRGIVLLHFPGHIMLYLGTSEEGVPMVIHSFSEYLTPCVGLDLETVNRVDRVAVSDLSLGAGSSRGDFLSRITRITVLGKTPGPALIADAELRPSAPVSLPEQRCAGGRQTAIFRSPQRPDSSRPLRVIVTGERDPGLASLVLFAPDGSRLTPAEHVLDGPPSSRWVEVPEPEAGRWTAVFADGDLVRACESFVVAKRPAPPAPRSSPGPAWTPRRKWERDTENLYAAFVEQLFVEPRGEDVTWPRLQELIGERDRNLLYDYRAVGEDARLDLEPDCADLPYFLRAYFAWKLQLPFVYRACTRGRKDTPPVCEPTVFSNLDAVPDSTDAGAFRRFTRRIAGTVHSSSPRTLPSDDQTDLYPVRLSRRAIRPGTVFADPYGHVLVVARWKPQGVSDYGVLIGADAQPDGTVGRRRFWRGSFLFTPTTDLVGAGFKAWRPVRYAPNRVTDTDTDADADAGTDVDPTPQPWDIMSNDRLRNAGGIRGWSDAQYKGSADDFYAAMEGMINPRALDPVRMQASLVDALEESVQRRLSSVQNGEDFMKSHGKAAINMPRGAALFLTTGPWEDYSTPSRDMRLLISMDAVVTFPDKVAAHPERFGIPTADRDTAVEQVRAALQTELEKRSFEYVRSDGTAWQLTLAALVARSKAMEVAYNPNDCMEIRWGAPEGSEERSTCNRRAPQDQRSRMQSYRKWFAKRERPG
;
A
#
# COMPACT_ATOMS: atom_id res chain seq x y z
N MET A 1 -20.59 16.99 23.02
CA MET A 1 -20.93 18.32 22.45
C MET A 1 -19.91 18.64 21.39
N ASP A 2 -20.09 18.07 20.22
CA ASP A 2 -19.33 18.41 19.02
C ASP A 2 -20.41 18.77 18.00
N ALA A 3 -20.87 20.01 18.07
CA ALA A 3 -21.99 20.50 17.27
C ALA A 3 -21.55 21.12 15.93
N GLY A 4 -20.26 21.19 15.67
CA GLY A 4 -19.69 21.80 14.45
C GLY A 4 -18.94 20.81 13.58
N THR A 5 -19.35 19.54 13.56
CA THR A 5 -18.63 18.47 12.82
C THR A 5 -19.56 17.70 11.86
N HIS A 6 -20.65 18.34 11.40
CA HIS A 6 -21.81 17.61 10.88
C HIS A 6 -21.93 17.45 9.35
N ILE A 7 -21.00 17.97 8.53
CA ILE A 7 -21.15 17.87 7.07
C ILE A 7 -20.54 16.58 6.49
N ALA A 8 -19.42 16.07 7.00
CA ALA A 8 -18.78 14.86 6.44
C ALA A 8 -19.20 13.53 7.11
N PHE A 9 -19.75 13.56 8.32
CA PHE A 9 -20.07 12.34 9.09
C PHE A 9 -21.38 11.64 8.69
N ARG A 10 -22.19 12.24 7.81
CA ARG A 10 -23.51 11.68 7.44
C ARG A 10 -23.46 10.45 6.52
N LEU A 11 -22.36 10.19 5.82
CA LEU A 11 -22.28 9.05 4.89
C LEU A 11 -21.74 7.75 5.49
N ALA A 12 -21.04 7.78 6.64
CA ALA A 12 -20.50 6.57 7.26
C ALA A 12 -21.41 5.98 8.36
N ALA A 13 -22.28 6.79 8.98
CA ALA A 13 -23.13 6.36 10.08
C ALA A 13 -24.47 5.71 9.66
N ALA A 14 -24.87 5.84 8.39
CA ALA A 14 -26.16 5.36 7.90
C ALA A 14 -26.26 3.83 7.70
N LEU A 15 -25.18 3.07 7.91
CA LEU A 15 -25.13 1.61 7.73
C LEU A 15 -24.86 0.81 9.01
N ALA A 16 -24.83 1.45 10.19
CA ALA A 16 -24.61 0.77 11.48
C ALA A 16 -25.70 1.04 12.55
N LEU A 17 -26.75 1.79 12.20
CA LEU A 17 -27.92 2.03 13.05
C LEU A 17 -29.07 1.12 12.61
N GLY A 18 -28.94 -0.15 12.95
CA GLY A 18 -29.96 -1.15 12.70
C GLY A 18 -29.70 -2.37 13.57
N LEU A 19 -29.75 -2.19 14.90
CA LEU A 19 -30.06 -3.22 15.93
C LEU A 19 -29.63 -2.70 17.32
N VAL A 20 -30.37 -1.72 17.85
CA VAL A 20 -30.64 -1.68 19.30
C VAL A 20 -32.13 -1.39 19.42
N ALA A 21 -32.87 -2.47 19.66
CA ALA A 21 -34.31 -2.42 19.84
C ALA A 21 -34.66 -1.50 21.01
N HIS A 22 -35.64 -0.63 20.77
CA HIS A 22 -36.38 0.05 21.82
C HIS A 22 -37.15 -1.00 22.62
N SER A 23 -36.80 -1.19 23.88
CA SER A 23 -37.72 -1.70 24.89
C SER A 23 -37.97 -0.58 25.88
N GLY A 24 -39.10 0.12 25.67
CA GLY A 24 -39.66 0.99 26.69
C GLY A 24 -40.17 0.14 27.84
N CYS A 25 -39.81 0.52 29.05
CA CYS A 25 -40.53 0.17 30.27
C CYS A 25 -40.69 1.45 31.09
N THR A 26 -41.85 2.07 30.96
CA THR A 26 -42.45 2.88 32.03
C THR A 26 -43.06 1.91 33.02
N GLU A 27 -42.48 1.78 34.20
CA GLU A 27 -43.16 1.25 35.39
C GLU A 27 -42.42 1.73 36.66
N ASP A 28 -43.20 1.94 37.72
CA ASP A 28 -42.94 2.70 38.93
C ASP A 28 -41.57 2.49 39.60
N ARG A 29 -41.00 3.61 40.08
CA ARG A 29 -39.94 3.63 41.10
C ARG A 29 -40.50 3.12 42.43
N PRO A 30 -39.95 2.06 43.05
CA PRO A 30 -39.73 2.08 44.48
C PRO A 30 -38.46 2.90 44.78
N ASP A 31 -38.45 3.55 45.93
CA ASP A 31 -37.35 4.34 46.47
C ASP A 31 -35.95 3.75 46.22
N SER A 32 -34.98 4.65 46.00
CA SER A 32 -33.52 4.48 46.08
C SER A 32 -33.01 3.03 46.16
N PRO A 33 -32.32 2.49 45.12
CA PRO A 33 -31.57 1.27 45.32
C PRO A 33 -30.33 1.62 46.15
N ASP A 34 -30.49 1.46 47.45
CA ASP A 34 -29.58 0.71 48.29
C ASP A 34 -28.10 1.05 48.01
N GLN A 35 -27.56 1.98 48.80
CA GLN A 35 -26.15 1.92 49.21
C GLN A 35 -25.92 0.59 49.93
N ARG A 36 -26.05 -0.55 49.24
CA ARG A 36 -25.42 -1.80 49.65
C ARG A 36 -23.97 -1.42 49.75
N THR A 37 -23.44 -1.45 50.98
CA THR A 37 -22.04 -1.19 51.27
C THR A 37 -21.20 -1.99 50.30
N ARG A 38 -20.71 -1.32 49.24
CA ARG A 38 -19.81 -1.91 48.28
C ARG A 38 -18.65 -2.51 49.08
N PRO A 39 -18.22 -3.75 48.78
CA PRO A 39 -17.07 -4.33 49.47
C PRO A 39 -15.90 -3.36 49.42
N ALA A 40 -15.10 -3.28 50.48
CA ALA A 40 -13.91 -2.42 50.49
C ALA A 40 -12.94 -2.75 49.32
N THR A 41 -13.01 -3.96 48.80
CA THR A 41 -12.28 -4.45 47.63
C THR A 41 -12.85 -3.97 46.27
N CYS A 42 -14.05 -3.39 46.24
CA CYS A 42 -14.77 -2.91 45.05
C CYS A 42 -15.42 -1.52 45.30
N PRO A 43 -14.66 -0.47 45.60
CA PRO A 43 -15.24 0.86 45.86
C PRO A 43 -15.93 1.44 44.62
N GLY A 44 -16.83 2.41 44.81
CA GLY A 44 -17.43 3.22 43.74
C GLY A 44 -16.38 3.90 42.87
N THR A 45 -15.48 4.61 43.56
CA THR A 45 -14.40 5.37 42.98
C THR A 45 -13.17 5.19 43.86
N ARG A 46 -12.00 5.09 43.23
CA ARG A 46 -10.71 4.98 43.91
C ARG A 46 -9.72 5.92 43.25
N ARG A 47 -8.98 6.68 44.05
CA ARG A 47 -7.82 7.44 43.57
C ARG A 47 -6.64 6.49 43.35
N VAL A 48 -5.96 6.61 42.23
CA VAL A 48 -4.76 5.85 41.90
C VAL A 48 -3.55 6.78 41.97
N GLU A 49 -2.56 6.39 42.76
CA GLU A 49 -1.26 7.07 42.78
C GLU A 49 -0.30 6.36 41.83
N PRO A 50 0.57 7.12 41.12
CA PRO A 50 1.58 6.53 40.27
C PRO A 50 2.67 5.78 41.07
N PRO A 51 3.36 4.80 40.47
CA PRO A 51 3.19 4.35 39.08
C PRO A 51 1.88 3.57 38.89
N LEU A 52 1.28 3.69 37.71
CA LEU A 52 0.09 2.91 37.36
C LEU A 52 0.44 1.42 37.23
N ALA A 53 -0.58 0.55 37.29
CA ALA A 53 -0.38 -0.88 37.11
C ALA A 53 0.41 -1.17 35.81
N HIS A 54 1.33 -2.13 35.88
CA HIS A 54 2.22 -2.52 34.78
C HIS A 54 3.23 -1.45 34.32
N VAL A 55 3.34 -0.32 35.02
CA VAL A 55 4.41 0.67 34.80
C VAL A 55 5.54 0.39 35.80
N ALA A 56 6.62 -0.23 35.34
CA ALA A 56 7.82 -0.38 36.17
C ALA A 56 8.44 1.01 36.46
N PRO A 57 9.08 1.23 37.63
CA PRO A 57 9.66 2.55 37.96
C PRO A 57 10.59 3.15 36.90
N PRO A 58 11.46 2.38 36.22
CA PRO A 58 12.25 2.91 35.10
C PRO A 58 11.39 3.37 33.91
N ALA A 59 10.30 2.65 33.62
CA ALA A 59 9.40 2.98 32.51
C ALA A 59 8.60 4.27 32.73
N ASP A 60 8.67 4.88 33.92
CA ASP A 60 8.06 6.17 34.20
C ASP A 60 9.04 7.35 33.92
N THR A 61 10.30 7.10 33.51
CA THR A 61 11.31 8.16 33.28
C THR A 61 11.62 8.42 31.81
N LEU A 62 12.10 9.64 31.51
CA LEU A 62 12.51 10.04 30.16
C LEU A 62 13.71 9.21 29.67
N GLU A 63 14.70 8.98 30.52
CA GLU A 63 15.96 8.30 30.20
C GLU A 63 15.71 6.89 29.66
N TYR A 64 14.77 6.17 30.28
CA TYR A 64 14.35 4.85 29.83
C TYR A 64 13.82 4.90 28.39
N TRP A 65 12.90 5.82 28.10
CA TRP A 65 12.29 5.91 26.78
C TRP A 65 13.24 6.43 25.70
N LEU A 66 14.21 7.28 26.04
CA LEU A 66 15.27 7.65 25.11
C LEU A 66 16.10 6.43 24.69
N VAL A 67 16.45 5.54 25.62
CA VAL A 67 17.17 4.29 25.31
C VAL A 67 16.30 3.37 24.45
N ARG A 68 15.04 3.14 24.83
CA ARG A 68 14.12 2.27 24.06
C ARG A 68 13.85 2.79 22.65
N ASN A 69 13.74 4.11 22.47
CA ASN A 69 13.45 4.73 21.17
C ASN A 69 14.62 4.68 20.17
N ALA A 70 15.85 4.37 20.61
CA ALA A 70 16.98 4.20 19.70
C ALA A 70 16.72 3.08 18.67
N ALA A 71 15.87 2.09 18.99
CA ALA A 71 15.44 1.04 18.07
C ALA A 71 14.59 1.54 16.89
N TYR A 72 13.96 2.72 17.01
CA TYR A 72 13.16 3.35 15.94
C TYR A 72 13.97 4.30 15.04
N GLY A 73 15.25 4.52 15.36
CA GLY A 73 16.19 5.35 14.61
C GLY A 73 16.94 6.35 15.49
N PRO A 74 17.86 7.15 14.91
CA PRO A 74 18.62 8.14 15.65
C PRO A 74 17.68 9.16 16.33
N LEU A 75 17.92 9.43 17.61
CA LEU A 75 17.03 10.27 18.44
C LEU A 75 17.04 11.74 18.04
N ASP A 76 18.16 12.20 17.49
CA ASP A 76 18.46 13.60 17.17
C ASP A 76 18.31 13.89 15.66
N GLU A 77 17.97 12.88 14.84
CA GLU A 77 17.63 13.08 13.43
C GLU A 77 16.27 13.82 13.33
N PRO A 78 16.18 14.93 12.57
CA PRO A 78 14.91 15.58 12.31
C PRO A 78 13.90 14.61 11.66
N LEU A 79 12.73 14.48 12.27
CA LEU A 79 11.61 13.71 11.72
C LEU A 79 10.94 14.47 10.57
N MET A 80 10.93 15.79 10.67
CA MET A 80 10.62 16.76 9.62
C MET A 80 11.58 17.94 9.80
N ASP A 81 12.18 18.43 8.71
CA ASP A 81 12.92 19.69 8.74
C ASP A 81 11.95 20.89 8.81
N ALA A 82 12.50 22.08 9.03
CA ALA A 82 11.69 23.30 9.19
C ALA A 82 10.81 23.60 7.96
N ASP A 83 11.28 23.29 6.75
CA ASP A 83 10.53 23.49 5.53
C ASP A 83 9.36 22.50 5.41
N ALA A 84 9.60 21.24 5.79
CA ALA A 84 8.58 20.20 5.84
C ALA A 84 7.51 20.51 6.90
N VAL A 85 7.90 21.05 8.06
CA VAL A 85 6.94 21.55 9.07
C VAL A 85 6.10 22.68 8.51
N ARG A 86 6.70 23.68 7.82
CA ARG A 86 5.94 24.77 7.19
C ARG A 86 4.94 24.25 6.16
N ARG A 87 5.35 23.34 5.27
CA ARG A 87 4.45 22.71 4.29
C ARG A 87 3.35 21.90 4.95
N HIS A 88 3.67 21.15 6.00
CA HIS A 88 2.67 20.42 6.78
C HIS A 88 1.63 21.35 7.38
N GLN A 89 2.06 22.46 7.99
CA GLN A 89 1.15 23.46 8.55
C GLN A 89 0.28 24.13 7.47
N HIS A 90 0.87 24.45 6.31
CA HIS A 90 0.13 25.02 5.19
C HIS A 90 -0.92 24.04 4.66
N ALA A 91 -0.57 22.77 4.49
CA ALA A 91 -1.49 21.73 4.04
C ALA A 91 -2.66 21.51 5.01
N LEU A 92 -2.46 21.65 6.33
CA LEU A 92 -3.54 21.50 7.31
C LEU A 92 -4.49 22.71 7.36
N ARG A 93 -4.07 23.89 6.86
CA ARG A 93 -4.93 25.08 6.77
C ARG A 93 -5.84 25.07 5.56
N GLU A 94 -5.57 24.22 4.57
CA GLU A 94 -6.45 24.06 3.43
C GLU A 94 -7.76 23.39 3.88
N PRO A 95 -8.93 23.92 3.47
CA PRO A 95 -10.21 23.31 3.77
C PRO A 95 -10.30 21.88 3.21
N ARG A 96 -10.76 20.94 4.03
CA ARG A 96 -11.24 19.62 3.62
C ARG A 96 -12.72 19.53 3.96
N ASP A 97 -13.55 19.18 2.98
CA ASP A 97 -15.02 19.14 3.14
C ASP A 97 -15.60 20.45 3.71
N GLY A 98 -15.01 21.59 3.34
CA GLY A 98 -15.44 22.93 3.77
C GLY A 98 -14.75 23.47 5.03
N GLU A 99 -13.95 22.68 5.76
CA GLU A 99 -13.26 23.17 6.97
C GLU A 99 -11.77 22.79 7.06
N PRO A 100 -10.90 23.68 7.57
CA PRO A 100 -9.52 23.34 7.83
C PRO A 100 -9.38 22.34 8.99
N ILE A 101 -8.43 21.41 8.87
CA ILE A 101 -8.07 20.47 9.95
C ILE A 101 -7.22 21.18 11.01
N GLY A 102 -6.28 22.01 10.57
CA GLY A 102 -5.30 22.69 11.43
C GLY A 102 -5.85 23.93 12.12
N GLN A 103 -4.97 24.60 12.85
CA GLN A 103 -5.29 25.89 13.48
C GLN A 103 -5.55 26.99 12.43
N VAL A 104 -6.52 27.85 12.72
CA VAL A 104 -6.89 29.00 11.89
C VAL A 104 -5.87 30.13 12.02
N ASP A 105 -5.66 30.85 10.91
CA ASP A 105 -4.90 32.08 10.94
C ASP A 105 -5.79 33.23 11.42
N LEU A 106 -5.48 33.80 12.59
CA LEU A 106 -6.23 34.93 13.17
C LEU A 106 -6.18 36.20 12.30
N LEU A 107 -5.23 36.30 11.37
CA LEU A 107 -5.10 37.41 10.45
C LEU A 107 -5.81 37.17 9.11
N ALA A 108 -6.28 35.94 8.86
CA ALA A 108 -7.06 35.62 7.68
C ALA A 108 -8.46 36.25 7.77
N PRO A 109 -9.02 36.70 6.63
CA PRO A 109 -10.40 37.17 6.56
C PRO A 109 -11.38 36.12 7.10
N ILE A 110 -12.49 36.61 7.64
CA ILE A 110 -13.56 35.75 8.16
C ILE A 110 -14.60 35.59 7.07
N ASP A 111 -14.83 34.35 6.65
CA ASP A 111 -16.03 33.99 5.90
C ASP A 111 -17.24 34.11 6.85
N ARG A 112 -18.04 35.14 6.62
CA ARG A 112 -19.16 35.49 7.51
C ARG A 112 -20.34 34.54 7.32
N ASP A 113 -20.53 34.00 6.12
CA ASP A 113 -21.61 33.06 5.84
C ASP A 113 -21.28 31.71 6.47
N ALA A 114 -20.05 31.22 6.30
CA ALA A 114 -19.59 30.00 6.98
C ALA A 114 -19.63 30.15 8.51
N LEU A 115 -19.23 31.31 9.04
CA LEU A 115 -19.32 31.59 10.47
C LEU A 115 -20.78 31.58 10.96
N GLN A 116 -21.71 32.18 10.21
CA GLN A 116 -23.12 32.19 10.57
C GLN A 116 -23.70 30.78 10.64
N VAL A 117 -23.41 29.94 9.63
CA VAL A 117 -23.81 28.52 9.63
C VAL A 117 -23.25 27.79 10.85
N GLN A 118 -21.96 27.97 11.15
CA GLN A 118 -21.32 27.35 12.31
C GLN A 118 -21.95 27.79 13.64
N LEU A 119 -22.34 29.06 13.76
CA LEU A 119 -23.02 29.59 14.95
C LEU A 119 -24.43 29.02 15.09
N ASP A 120 -25.20 28.98 14.01
CA ASP A 120 -26.57 28.47 14.01
C ASP A 120 -26.62 26.99 14.38
N GLU A 121 -25.73 26.17 13.81
CA GLU A 121 -25.61 24.75 14.16
C GLU A 121 -25.22 24.55 15.63
N ARG A 122 -24.20 25.28 16.09
CA ARG A 122 -23.69 25.16 17.45
C ARG A 122 -24.70 25.59 18.50
N LEU A 123 -25.30 26.75 18.32
CA LEU A 123 -26.28 27.29 19.25
C LEU A 123 -27.57 26.48 19.21
N GLY A 124 -28.00 26.02 18.02
CA GLY A 124 -29.14 25.12 17.85
C GLY A 124 -28.95 23.80 18.60
N TYR A 125 -27.79 23.16 18.46
CA TYR A 125 -27.48 21.93 19.20
C TYR A 125 -27.48 22.15 20.72
N MET A 126 -26.81 23.20 21.20
CA MET A 126 -26.75 23.47 22.64
C MET A 126 -28.14 23.77 23.19
N ARG A 127 -28.92 24.60 22.49
CA ARG A 127 -30.28 24.93 22.86
C ARG A 127 -31.16 23.68 22.94
N GLN A 128 -31.10 22.81 21.93
CA GLN A 128 -31.84 21.55 21.93
C GLN A 128 -31.53 20.70 23.17
N LYS A 129 -30.26 20.61 23.56
CA LYS A 129 -29.84 19.84 24.74
C LYS A 129 -30.29 20.47 26.07
N LEU A 130 -30.34 21.79 26.13
CA LEU A 130 -30.83 22.51 27.31
C LEU A 130 -32.36 22.41 27.43
N GLU A 131 -33.09 22.53 26.31
CA GLU A 131 -34.57 22.40 26.27
C GLU A 131 -35.05 20.95 26.47
N ALA A 132 -34.21 19.97 26.16
CA ALA A 132 -34.48 18.54 26.41
C ALA A 132 -34.07 18.07 27.81
N ASP A 133 -33.69 18.98 28.71
CA ASP A 133 -33.18 18.67 30.06
C ASP A 133 -32.03 17.64 30.04
N GLU A 134 -31.19 17.68 29.02
CA GLU A 134 -29.96 16.86 28.97
C GLU A 134 -28.77 17.60 29.59
N LEU A 135 -28.89 18.93 29.76
CA LEU A 135 -27.87 19.79 30.32
C LEU A 135 -28.44 20.75 31.36
N PHE A 136 -27.75 20.78 32.49
CA PHE A 136 -28.10 21.53 33.68
C PHE A 136 -26.98 22.46 34.07
N ASP A 137 -27.28 23.44 34.90
CA ASP A 137 -26.27 24.26 35.53
C ASP A 137 -25.49 23.49 36.64
N SER A 138 -24.60 24.19 37.34
CA SER A 138 -23.82 23.59 38.42
C SER A 138 -24.63 23.12 39.64
N GLN A 139 -25.91 23.50 39.74
CA GLN A 139 -26.83 23.12 40.81
C GLN A 139 -27.78 22.00 40.39
N ALA A 140 -27.57 21.42 39.19
CA ALA A 140 -28.46 20.44 38.57
C ALA A 140 -29.85 21.01 38.21
N GLU A 141 -29.95 22.32 38.01
CA GLU A 141 -31.18 23.00 37.61
C GLU A 141 -31.17 23.31 36.11
N ALA A 142 -32.36 23.30 35.50
CA ALA A 142 -32.54 23.74 34.12
C ALA A 142 -32.33 25.27 34.04
N LEU A 143 -31.76 25.74 32.93
CA LEU A 143 -31.56 27.17 32.72
C LEU A 143 -32.90 27.90 32.59
N GLY A 144 -33.03 29.03 33.28
CA GLY A 144 -34.20 29.91 33.14
C GLY A 144 -34.34 30.51 31.72
N PRO A 145 -35.55 30.97 31.35
CA PRO A 145 -35.86 31.48 30.01
C PRO A 145 -34.93 32.60 29.51
N ASP A 146 -34.53 33.52 30.40
CA ASP A 146 -33.65 34.64 30.05
C ASP A 146 -32.23 34.19 29.67
N LEU A 147 -31.74 33.11 30.31
CA LEU A 147 -30.43 32.52 29.98
C LEU A 147 -30.52 31.69 28.71
N LEU A 148 -31.61 30.94 28.50
CA LEU A 148 -31.87 30.23 27.24
C LEU A 148 -31.95 31.19 26.05
N ALA A 149 -32.53 32.39 26.23
CA ALA A 149 -32.58 33.41 25.19
C ALA A 149 -31.19 33.86 24.71
N SER A 150 -30.14 33.70 25.53
CA SER A 150 -28.77 34.00 25.11
C SER A 150 -28.26 33.05 24.01
N PHE A 151 -28.83 31.84 23.89
CA PHE A 151 -28.50 30.86 22.84
C PHE A 151 -29.23 31.12 21.51
N VAL A 152 -29.87 32.28 21.36
CA VAL A 152 -30.38 32.77 20.07
C VAL A 152 -29.39 33.79 19.51
N PRO A 153 -28.91 33.64 18.26
CA PRO A 153 -28.04 34.64 17.63
C PRO A 153 -28.73 36.02 17.62
N PRO A 154 -28.07 37.10 18.07
CA PRO A 154 -28.64 38.45 18.00
C PRO A 154 -28.68 38.95 16.56
N ALA A 155 -29.81 39.48 16.10
CA ALA A 155 -29.94 40.05 14.76
C ALA A 155 -29.94 41.60 14.81
N PRO A 156 -29.03 42.31 14.10
CA PRO A 156 -27.85 41.80 13.39
C PRO A 156 -26.63 41.61 14.30
N ILE A 157 -25.79 40.61 14.00
CA ILE A 157 -24.49 40.43 14.65
C ILE A 157 -23.56 41.56 14.17
N VAL A 158 -23.28 42.54 15.02
CA VAL A 158 -22.34 43.62 14.71
C VAL A 158 -20.92 43.06 14.70
N ALA A 159 -20.33 42.99 13.52
CA ALA A 159 -18.99 42.48 13.32
C ALA A 159 -17.94 43.34 14.05
N MET A 160 -17.04 42.66 14.76
CA MET A 160 -15.81 43.20 15.31
C MET A 160 -14.60 42.56 14.61
N ASP A 161 -13.50 43.29 14.62
CA ASP A 161 -12.20 42.83 14.16
C ASP A 161 -11.10 43.40 15.07
N GLU A 162 -11.08 42.91 16.31
CA GLU A 162 -10.18 43.40 17.36
C GLU A 162 -9.33 42.25 17.92
N TRP A 163 -8.00 42.39 17.89
CA TRP A 163 -7.09 41.45 18.53
C TRP A 163 -6.71 41.91 19.92
N ARG A 164 -6.60 40.96 20.84
CA ARG A 164 -6.16 41.18 22.22
C ARG A 164 -5.21 40.08 22.66
N VAL A 165 -4.49 40.34 23.74
CA VAL A 165 -3.66 39.37 24.45
C VAL A 165 -4.38 38.97 25.73
N VAL A 166 -4.33 37.70 26.06
CA VAL A 166 -4.86 37.18 27.32
C VAL A 166 -3.87 37.56 28.42
N GLU A 167 -4.29 38.39 29.38
CA GLU A 167 -3.46 38.84 30.51
C GLU A 167 -3.61 37.92 31.72
N LYS A 168 -4.78 37.28 31.84
CA LYS A 168 -5.05 36.29 32.88
C LYS A 168 -5.77 35.11 32.27
N ARG A 169 -5.51 33.93 32.80
CA ARG A 169 -6.19 32.70 32.38
C ARG A 169 -7.71 32.88 32.40
N GLU A 170 -8.36 32.58 31.28
CA GLU A 170 -9.78 32.84 31.08
C GLU A 170 -10.44 31.67 30.31
N PRO A 171 -11.60 31.14 30.75
CA PRO A 171 -12.36 30.17 29.97
C PRO A 171 -12.85 30.75 28.65
N LEU A 172 -12.73 29.96 27.58
CA LEU A 172 -13.47 30.19 26.35
C LEU A 172 -14.68 29.26 26.35
N ARG A 173 -15.87 29.85 26.45
CA ARG A 173 -17.13 29.13 26.64
C ARG A 173 -17.66 28.56 25.33
N CYS A 174 -18.32 27.40 25.43
CA CYS A 174 -18.91 26.72 24.28
C CYS A 174 -20.20 27.38 23.80
N GLY A 175 -20.92 28.03 24.69
CA GLY A 175 -22.08 28.84 24.40
C GLY A 175 -22.00 30.19 25.11
N PRO A 176 -22.92 31.11 24.80
CA PRO A 176 -23.01 32.44 25.36
C PRO A 176 -23.57 32.44 26.78
N TYR A 177 -23.00 31.60 27.65
CA TYR A 177 -23.32 31.51 29.07
C TYR A 177 -22.01 31.41 29.86
N ASP A 178 -21.88 32.21 30.90
CA ASP A 178 -20.63 32.31 31.68
C ASP A 178 -20.50 31.23 32.77
N GLY A 179 -21.59 30.51 33.07
CA GLY A 179 -21.59 29.39 34.01
C GLY A 179 -21.20 28.05 33.37
N GLY A 180 -21.12 27.01 34.20
CA GLY A 180 -20.87 25.64 33.77
C GLY A 180 -22.15 24.93 33.32
N LEU A 181 -22.02 24.03 32.34
CA LEU A 181 -23.12 23.13 31.94
C LEU A 181 -22.72 21.67 32.14
N HIS A 182 -23.61 20.88 32.71
CA HIS A 182 -23.32 19.52 33.18
C HIS A 182 -24.42 18.56 32.76
N THR A 183 -24.07 17.29 32.54
CA THR A 183 -25.04 16.19 32.42
C THR A 183 -25.50 15.75 33.80
N SER A 184 -26.62 15.03 33.91
CA SER A 184 -27.06 14.41 35.16
C SER A 184 -26.54 12.96 35.28
N PRO A 185 -25.95 12.55 36.43
CA PRO A 185 -25.66 13.37 37.61
C PRO A 185 -24.54 14.38 37.36
N VAL A 186 -24.60 15.53 38.05
CA VAL A 186 -23.61 16.61 37.90
C VAL A 186 -22.24 16.15 38.38
N ASP A 187 -21.30 16.12 37.44
CA ASP A 187 -19.87 15.99 37.74
C ASP A 187 -19.19 17.37 37.54
N PRO A 188 -18.71 18.01 38.63
CA PRO A 188 -18.08 19.32 38.56
C PRO A 188 -16.76 19.32 37.78
N ASP A 189 -16.14 18.15 37.54
CA ASP A 189 -14.91 18.03 36.76
C ASP A 189 -15.14 18.15 35.24
N PHE A 190 -16.38 17.95 34.79
CA PHE A 190 -16.74 17.98 33.37
C PHE A 190 -17.73 19.11 33.06
N ASP A 191 -17.25 20.35 33.15
CA ASP A 191 -17.95 21.53 32.62
C ASP A 191 -18.00 21.46 31.08
N ARG A 192 -19.15 21.06 30.56
CA ARG A 192 -19.38 20.90 29.12
C ARG A 192 -19.50 22.23 28.37
N ASN A 193 -19.68 23.33 29.08
CA ASN A 193 -19.64 24.67 28.51
C ASN A 193 -18.22 25.25 28.46
N ARG A 194 -17.20 24.52 28.91
CA ARG A 194 -15.79 24.90 28.79
C ARG A 194 -15.18 24.23 27.56
N CYS A 195 -15.14 24.97 26.45
CA CYS A 195 -14.57 24.48 25.20
C CYS A 195 -13.05 24.49 25.22
N SER A 196 -12.48 25.56 25.77
CA SER A 196 -11.06 25.65 26.05
C SER A 196 -10.81 26.64 27.19
N THR A 197 -9.55 26.77 27.59
CA THR A 197 -9.10 27.80 28.50
C THR A 197 -7.93 28.51 27.84
N MET A 198 -8.05 29.83 27.69
CA MET A 198 -7.01 30.68 27.14
C MET A 198 -5.98 30.97 28.22
N ARG A 199 -4.70 30.92 27.83
CA ARG A 199 -3.56 31.13 28.74
C ARG A 199 -2.96 32.52 28.56
N GLU A 200 -2.31 32.99 29.61
CA GLU A 200 -1.59 34.26 29.57
C GLU A 200 -0.61 34.31 28.39
N GLY A 201 -0.63 35.44 27.66
CA GLY A 201 0.16 35.66 26.45
C GLY A 201 -0.48 35.16 25.15
N GLU A 202 -1.56 34.36 25.19
CA GLU A 202 -2.23 33.91 23.97
C GLU A 202 -2.99 35.04 23.27
N LEU A 203 -3.05 34.95 21.94
CA LEU A 203 -3.79 35.87 21.09
C LEU A 203 -5.25 35.43 20.95
N VAL A 204 -6.16 36.39 21.04
CA VAL A 204 -7.59 36.21 20.81
C VAL A 204 -8.12 37.33 19.92
N GLN A 205 -9.01 36.97 18.99
CA GLN A 205 -9.70 37.92 18.13
C GLN A 205 -11.18 37.97 18.53
N LEU A 206 -11.67 39.17 18.85
CA LEU A 206 -13.09 39.42 19.13
C LEU A 206 -13.83 39.64 17.82
N LEU A 207 -14.92 38.89 17.62
CA LEU A 207 -15.66 38.82 16.37
C LEU A 207 -17.02 39.52 16.42
N ALA A 208 -17.63 39.57 17.60
CA ALA A 208 -18.92 40.24 17.83
C ALA A 208 -19.18 40.43 19.33
N ARG A 209 -20.00 41.41 19.67
CA ARG A 209 -20.54 41.61 21.03
C ARG A 209 -21.87 40.87 21.18
N TRP A 210 -22.06 40.18 22.29
CA TRP A 210 -23.29 39.47 22.65
C TRP A 210 -24.17 40.28 23.62
N PRO A 211 -25.52 40.17 23.57
CA PRO A 211 -26.42 40.99 24.40
C PRO A 211 -26.17 40.90 25.91
N ASN A 212 -25.73 39.75 26.40
CA ASN A 212 -25.44 39.50 27.82
C ASN A 212 -24.04 40.00 28.27
N GLY A 213 -23.36 40.79 27.43
CA GLY A 213 -22.06 41.38 27.74
C GLY A 213 -20.86 40.45 27.53
N MET A 214 -21.07 39.24 27.00
CA MET A 214 -19.99 38.39 26.48
C MET A 214 -19.60 38.83 25.07
N TYR A 215 -18.47 38.32 24.59
CA TYR A 215 -17.97 38.53 23.23
C TYR A 215 -17.80 37.18 22.56
N LEU A 216 -18.27 37.07 21.32
CA LEU A 216 -17.87 35.99 20.43
C LEU A 216 -16.40 36.22 20.09
N ALA A 217 -15.56 35.22 20.32
CA ALA A 217 -14.12 35.32 20.17
C ALA A 217 -13.54 34.03 19.57
N ARG A 218 -12.43 34.16 18.83
CA ARG A 218 -11.66 33.01 18.36
C ARG A 218 -10.19 33.10 18.75
N THR A 219 -9.62 31.96 19.10
CA THR A 219 -8.18 31.71 19.15
C THR A 219 -7.78 30.97 17.87
N PRO A 220 -6.48 30.69 17.63
CA PRO A 220 -6.07 29.87 16.49
C PRO A 220 -6.69 28.47 16.51
N TYR A 221 -7.13 27.96 17.66
CA TYR A 221 -7.54 26.57 17.82
C TYR A 221 -9.01 26.39 18.23
N THR A 222 -9.74 27.46 18.59
CA THR A 222 -11.14 27.36 19.06
C THR A 222 -11.92 28.66 18.87
N LEU A 223 -13.20 28.54 18.50
CA LEU A 223 -14.21 29.60 18.55
C LEU A 223 -15.06 29.44 19.84
N GLY A 224 -15.44 30.53 20.49
CA GLY A 224 -16.34 30.50 21.64
C GLY A 224 -16.69 31.88 22.21
N TRP A 225 -17.20 31.93 23.44
CA TRP A 225 -17.61 33.17 24.10
C TRP A 225 -16.74 33.48 25.32
N VAL A 226 -16.42 34.76 25.53
CA VAL A 226 -15.54 35.20 26.62
C VAL A 226 -15.96 36.56 27.20
N ARG A 227 -15.55 36.85 28.44
CA ARG A 227 -15.56 38.21 29.00
C ARG A 227 -14.21 38.91 28.83
N THR A 228 -14.22 40.24 28.66
CA THR A 228 -13.01 41.01 28.36
C THR A 228 -12.14 41.35 29.58
N LYS A 229 -12.56 41.07 30.81
CA LYS A 229 -11.83 41.47 32.03
C LYS A 229 -10.41 40.89 32.15
N ALA A 230 -10.17 39.76 31.50
CA ALA A 230 -8.89 39.06 31.50
C ALA A 230 -8.06 39.31 30.22
N LEU A 231 -8.51 40.22 29.36
CA LEU A 231 -7.90 40.52 28.06
C LEU A 231 -7.34 41.94 28.06
N SER A 232 -6.20 42.12 27.40
CA SER A 232 -5.56 43.42 27.19
C SER A 232 -6.46 44.40 26.42
N PRO A 233 -6.10 45.68 26.35
CA PRO A 233 -6.58 46.56 25.29
C PRO A 233 -6.30 46.00 23.88
N ALA A 234 -6.98 46.55 22.89
CA ALA A 234 -6.77 46.21 21.48
C ALA A 234 -5.28 46.34 21.10
N ILE A 235 -4.78 45.35 20.36
CA ILE A 235 -3.48 45.41 19.71
C ILE A 235 -3.63 45.51 18.19
N THR A 236 -2.65 46.11 17.54
CA THR A 236 -2.63 46.29 16.10
C THR A 236 -2.30 44.99 15.37
N ARG A 237 -2.69 44.90 14.09
CA ARG A 237 -2.32 43.79 13.21
C ARG A 237 -0.79 43.56 13.15
N GLY A 238 0.00 44.63 13.10
CA GLY A 238 1.47 44.53 13.08
C GLY A 238 2.05 43.93 14.38
N GLU A 239 1.44 44.22 15.53
CA GLU A 239 1.81 43.59 16.81
C GLU A 239 1.46 42.09 16.83
N VAL A 240 0.32 41.71 16.24
CA VAL A 240 -0.05 40.29 16.07
C VAL A 240 0.96 39.57 15.17
N GLU A 241 1.36 40.17 14.06
CA GLU A 241 2.36 39.62 13.13
C GLU A 241 3.73 39.45 13.80
N SER A 242 4.21 40.48 14.51
CA SER A 242 5.48 40.45 15.24
C SER A 242 5.52 39.33 16.28
N ARG A 243 4.45 39.15 17.06
CA ARG A 243 4.34 38.08 18.07
C ARG A 243 4.35 36.67 17.48
N ARG A 244 3.80 36.49 16.27
CA ARG A 244 3.85 35.20 15.56
C ARG A 244 5.26 34.87 15.07
N GLN A 245 6.01 35.89 14.64
CA GLN A 245 7.37 35.73 14.12
C GLN A 245 8.43 35.52 15.22
N SER A 246 8.20 36.02 16.44
CA SER A 246 9.16 35.92 17.55
C SER A 246 9.17 34.57 18.28
N ARG A 247 8.48 33.54 17.77
CA ARG A 247 8.38 32.24 18.43
C ARG A 247 9.67 31.44 18.23
N GLU A 248 10.39 31.16 19.31
CA GLU A 248 11.54 30.25 19.28
C GLU A 248 11.06 28.81 19.09
N LEU A 249 11.44 28.19 17.96
CA LEU A 249 11.06 26.82 17.61
C LEU A 249 12.23 25.87 17.80
N ARG A 250 11.96 24.70 18.37
CA ARG A 250 12.94 23.62 18.49
C ARG A 250 12.92 22.71 17.25
N PRO A 251 14.03 22.03 16.93
CA PRO A 251 14.03 20.99 15.92
C PRO A 251 13.05 19.85 16.28
N PHE A 252 12.24 19.41 15.32
CA PHE A 252 11.32 18.29 15.51
C PHE A 252 12.05 16.94 15.46
N THR A 253 12.64 16.55 16.59
CA THR A 253 13.34 15.26 16.78
C THR A 253 12.63 14.41 17.84
N ARG A 254 12.93 13.10 17.88
CA ARG A 254 12.38 12.21 18.92
C ARG A 254 12.81 12.65 20.32
N ARG A 255 14.09 12.99 20.50
CA ARG A 255 14.61 13.42 21.80
C ARG A 255 13.89 14.65 22.32
N GLU A 256 13.76 15.69 21.49
CA GLU A 256 13.16 16.95 21.93
C GLU A 256 11.66 16.79 22.22
N LEU A 257 10.95 16.01 21.40
CA LEU A 257 9.52 15.77 21.64
C LEU A 257 9.27 14.96 22.92
N LEU A 258 10.03 13.88 23.16
CA LEU A 258 9.91 13.11 24.40
C LEU A 258 10.30 13.97 25.61
N SER A 259 11.37 14.76 25.51
CA SER A 259 11.76 15.70 26.58
C SER A 259 10.64 16.70 26.90
N ALA A 260 9.98 17.24 25.87
CA ALA A 260 8.84 18.13 26.05
C ALA A 260 7.65 17.43 26.72
N ALA A 261 7.29 16.22 26.28
CA ALA A 261 6.21 15.43 26.87
C ALA A 261 6.47 15.08 28.35
N PHE A 262 7.68 14.58 28.66
CA PHE A 262 8.06 14.23 30.04
C PHE A 262 8.23 15.44 30.95
N SER A 263 8.54 16.63 30.42
CA SER A 263 8.58 17.86 31.23
C SER A 263 7.21 18.24 31.82
N MET A 264 6.12 17.66 31.30
CA MET A 264 4.75 17.86 31.77
C MET A 264 4.20 16.65 32.55
N ARG A 265 5.01 15.61 32.79
CA ARG A 265 4.59 14.42 33.54
C ARG A 265 4.21 14.83 34.98
N GLY A 266 3.03 14.38 35.42
CA GLY A 266 2.47 14.71 36.74
C GLY A 266 1.64 15.99 36.78
N GLU A 267 1.60 16.78 35.70
CA GLU A 267 0.74 17.96 35.62
C GLU A 267 -0.75 17.56 35.76
N PRO A 268 -1.57 18.33 36.49
CA PRO A 268 -2.97 17.97 36.73
C PRO A 268 -3.80 17.85 35.45
N TYR A 269 -4.73 16.91 35.44
CA TYR A 269 -5.76 16.84 34.42
C TYR A 269 -6.75 17.98 34.60
N GLY A 270 -7.21 18.57 33.49
CA GLY A 270 -8.25 19.59 33.50
C GLY A 270 -9.06 19.56 32.22
N TRP A 271 -10.31 19.09 32.29
CA TRP A 271 -11.25 19.14 31.16
C TRP A 271 -11.37 20.56 30.62
N GLY A 272 -11.12 20.75 29.33
CA GLY A 272 -11.16 22.08 28.72
C GLY A 272 -10.14 23.07 29.32
N GLY A 273 -9.13 22.60 30.05
CA GLY A 273 -8.16 23.42 30.78
C GLY A 273 -8.59 23.87 32.18
N LYS A 274 -9.60 23.22 32.80
CA LYS A 274 -10.03 23.49 34.19
C LYS A 274 -8.82 23.53 35.14
N GLY A 275 -8.77 24.53 36.01
CA GLY A 275 -7.68 24.70 36.99
C GLY A 275 -6.29 25.02 36.40
N GLY A 276 -6.18 25.17 35.07
CA GLY A 276 -4.89 25.24 34.38
C GLY A 276 -4.31 23.88 33.99
N GLY A 277 -5.00 22.78 34.32
CA GLY A 277 -4.62 21.45 33.94
C GLY A 277 -4.68 21.24 32.42
N TYR A 278 -4.23 20.07 32.00
CA TYR A 278 -4.26 19.64 30.61
C TYR A 278 -5.37 18.60 30.43
N ASP A 279 -6.13 18.66 29.36
CA ASP A 279 -6.82 17.46 28.88
C ASP A 279 -5.94 16.74 27.86
N CYS A 280 -6.38 15.55 27.42
CA CYS A 280 -5.63 14.69 26.52
C CYS A 280 -5.13 15.42 25.27
N SER A 281 -6.00 16.19 24.63
CA SER A 281 -5.69 16.94 23.41
C SER A 281 -4.91 18.23 23.65
N ARG A 282 -5.17 18.97 24.75
CA ARG A 282 -4.39 20.19 25.08
C ARG A 282 -2.95 19.84 25.43
N PHE A 283 -2.72 18.72 26.12
CA PHE A 283 -1.38 18.20 26.39
C PHE A 283 -0.57 18.07 25.08
N LEU A 284 -1.12 17.39 24.08
CA LEU A 284 -0.45 17.23 22.79
C LEU A 284 -0.30 18.55 22.03
N LEU A 285 -1.33 19.40 22.03
CA LEU A 285 -1.27 20.72 21.40
C LEU A 285 -0.06 21.53 21.91
N GLU A 286 0.17 21.53 23.22
CA GLU A 286 1.26 22.27 23.86
C GLU A 286 2.64 21.66 23.60
N VAL A 287 2.74 20.33 23.59
CA VAL A 287 3.97 19.62 23.24
C VAL A 287 4.39 19.92 21.81
N PHE A 288 3.48 19.76 20.84
CA PHE A 288 3.80 19.87 19.42
C PHE A 288 4.05 21.30 18.96
N ALA A 289 3.41 22.28 19.58
CA ALA A 289 3.54 23.66 19.16
C ALA A 289 4.97 24.22 19.41
N ARG A 290 5.77 23.61 20.30
CA ARG A 290 7.21 23.91 20.48
C ARG A 290 8.05 23.67 19.21
N PHE A 291 7.53 22.90 18.27
CA PHE A 291 8.18 22.51 17.02
C PHE A 291 7.56 23.18 15.78
N GLY A 292 6.62 24.11 15.97
CA GLY A 292 5.91 24.76 14.87
C GLY A 292 4.82 23.89 14.23
N ILE A 293 4.41 22.82 14.91
CA ILE A 293 3.32 21.94 14.48
C ILE A 293 2.08 22.33 15.27
N ASP A 294 1.16 23.07 14.64
CA ASP A 294 -0.03 23.60 15.29
C ASP A 294 -1.19 22.60 15.20
N LEU A 295 -1.21 21.65 16.14
CA LEU A 295 -2.30 20.67 16.25
C LEU A 295 -3.64 21.36 16.58
N PRO A 296 -4.78 20.87 16.04
CA PRO A 296 -6.10 21.37 16.40
C PRO A 296 -6.45 21.07 17.86
N ARG A 297 -7.49 21.73 18.40
CA ARG A 297 -7.84 21.64 19.82
C ARG A 297 -8.39 20.27 20.26
N HIS A 298 -9.15 19.61 19.40
CA HIS A 298 -9.94 18.42 19.76
C HIS A 298 -9.27 17.13 19.26
N SER A 299 -9.34 16.07 20.07
CA SER A 299 -8.67 14.77 19.80
C SER A 299 -9.03 14.17 18.45
N ALA A 300 -10.30 14.23 18.03
CA ALA A 300 -10.75 13.71 16.74
C ALA A 300 -10.07 14.42 15.55
N ARG A 301 -9.91 15.74 15.61
CA ARG A 301 -9.17 16.48 14.55
C ARG A 301 -7.67 16.25 14.65
N GLN A 302 -7.11 16.09 15.86
CA GLN A 302 -5.69 15.76 16.04
C GLN A 302 -5.36 14.40 15.41
N ALA A 303 -6.27 13.44 15.46
CA ALA A 303 -6.12 12.14 14.82
C ALA A 303 -6.02 12.22 13.28
N MET A 304 -6.40 13.36 12.68
CA MET A 304 -6.29 13.61 11.24
C MET A 304 -5.13 14.55 10.88
N ALA A 305 -4.42 15.10 11.86
CA ALA A 305 -3.38 16.11 11.68
C ALA A 305 -1.97 15.50 11.46
N GLY A 306 -1.88 14.23 11.08
CA GLY A 306 -0.62 13.54 10.81
C GLY A 306 0.00 13.91 9.45
N THR A 307 1.24 13.48 9.20
CA THR A 307 1.73 13.32 7.82
C THR A 307 0.98 12.20 7.12
N PHE A 308 0.57 11.18 7.87
CA PHE A 308 -0.41 10.18 7.47
C PHE A 308 -1.15 9.59 8.68
N SER A 309 -2.28 8.92 8.43
CA SER A 309 -3.00 8.12 9.42
C SER A 309 -3.40 6.76 8.87
N ILE A 310 -3.70 5.81 9.77
CA ILE A 310 -4.21 4.48 9.43
C ILE A 310 -5.48 4.26 10.25
N ASP A 311 -6.57 3.90 9.58
CA ASP A 311 -7.80 3.47 10.25
C ASP A 311 -7.66 2.02 10.70
N VAL A 312 -7.80 1.80 12.01
CA VAL A 312 -7.71 0.48 12.64
C VAL A 312 -8.98 0.12 13.41
N SER A 313 -10.09 0.84 13.16
CA SER A 313 -11.38 0.60 13.80
C SER A 313 -11.94 -0.80 13.53
N ARG A 314 -11.55 -1.41 12.40
CA ARG A 314 -11.96 -2.76 11.98
C ARG A 314 -10.93 -3.85 12.29
N VAL A 315 -9.83 -3.50 12.97
CA VAL A 315 -8.84 -4.49 13.38
C VAL A 315 -9.26 -5.03 14.74
N GLU A 316 -9.65 -6.30 14.81
CA GLU A 316 -10.05 -6.93 16.08
C GLU A 316 -8.86 -7.58 16.79
N ASP A 317 -7.89 -8.09 16.02
CA ASP A 317 -6.69 -8.71 16.57
C ASP A 317 -5.75 -7.67 17.22
N ALA A 318 -5.59 -7.78 18.54
CA ALA A 318 -4.72 -6.92 19.33
C ALA A 318 -3.25 -7.01 18.91
N ASN A 319 -2.77 -8.18 18.47
CA ASN A 319 -1.40 -8.35 18.01
C ASN A 319 -1.18 -7.61 16.68
N GLU A 320 -2.12 -7.69 15.74
CA GLU A 320 -2.05 -6.91 14.49
C GLU A 320 -2.05 -5.41 14.78
N LYS A 321 -2.93 -4.92 15.68
CA LYS A 321 -2.88 -3.50 16.11
C LYS A 321 -1.50 -3.11 16.66
N ARG A 322 -0.92 -3.94 17.51
CA ARG A 322 0.42 -3.70 18.07
C ARG A 322 1.50 -3.64 16.97
N LEU A 323 1.47 -4.57 16.01
CA LEU A 323 2.40 -4.57 14.87
C LEU A 323 2.26 -3.32 13.99
N LEU A 324 1.02 -2.85 13.78
CA LEU A 324 0.74 -1.59 13.06
C LEU A 324 1.29 -0.37 13.80
N ILE A 325 1.13 -0.31 15.12
CA ILE A 325 1.68 0.76 15.97
C ILE A 325 3.21 0.76 15.92
N GLU A 326 3.84 -0.41 16.06
CA GLU A 326 5.31 -0.56 15.98
C GLU A 326 5.88 -0.16 14.62
N ALA A 327 5.25 -0.61 13.54
CA ALA A 327 5.62 -0.22 12.19
C ALA A 327 5.49 1.31 12.00
N SER A 328 4.45 1.92 12.59
CA SER A 328 4.22 3.37 12.56
C SER A 328 5.29 4.16 13.33
N ALA A 329 5.72 3.67 14.50
CA ALA A 329 6.77 4.29 15.32
C ALA A 329 8.14 4.37 14.62
N ARG A 330 8.42 3.41 13.72
CA ARG A 330 9.61 3.45 12.84
C ARG A 330 9.56 4.58 11.81
N ARG A 331 8.37 5.15 11.53
CA ARG A 331 8.17 6.22 10.54
C ARG A 331 8.05 7.61 11.16
N GLY A 332 7.74 7.74 12.45
CA GLY A 332 7.66 9.04 13.11
C GLY A 332 7.18 8.96 14.55
N ILE A 333 6.65 10.08 15.05
CA ILE A 333 5.92 10.12 16.32
C ILE A 333 4.51 9.61 16.10
N VAL A 334 4.02 8.74 16.98
CA VAL A 334 2.70 8.11 16.85
C VAL A 334 1.74 8.66 17.90
N LEU A 335 0.57 9.10 17.44
CA LEU A 335 -0.58 9.40 18.27
C LEU A 335 -1.60 8.27 18.12
N LEU A 336 -2.17 7.83 19.24
CA LEU A 336 -3.19 6.79 19.29
C LEU A 336 -4.50 7.41 19.72
N HIS A 337 -5.55 7.20 18.93
CA HIS A 337 -6.85 7.82 19.13
C HIS A 337 -7.97 6.79 19.20
N PHE A 338 -8.90 7.03 20.13
CA PHE A 338 -10.25 6.49 20.12
C PHE A 338 -11.25 7.59 20.50
N PRO A 339 -12.54 7.48 20.16
CA PRO A 339 -13.52 8.52 20.49
C PRO A 339 -13.46 8.97 21.96
N GLY A 340 -13.13 10.24 22.18
CA GLY A 340 -13.01 10.86 23.49
C GLY A 340 -11.60 10.89 24.10
N HIS A 341 -10.58 10.29 23.46
CA HIS A 341 -9.22 10.28 24.02
C HIS A 341 -8.12 10.21 22.95
N ILE A 342 -6.96 10.78 23.27
CA ILE A 342 -5.77 10.72 22.42
C ILE A 342 -4.51 10.62 23.28
N MET A 343 -3.54 9.84 22.81
CA MET A 343 -2.36 9.46 23.56
C MET A 343 -1.09 9.59 22.69
N LEU A 344 0.04 9.90 23.31
CA LEU A 344 1.36 9.85 22.67
C LEU A 344 2.00 8.48 22.94
N TYR A 345 2.30 7.73 21.88
CA TYR A 345 2.97 6.44 22.00
C TYR A 345 4.46 6.61 22.34
N LEU A 346 4.93 5.82 23.32
CA LEU A 346 6.31 5.85 23.79
C LEU A 346 7.17 4.73 23.18
N GLY A 347 6.56 3.65 22.72
CA GLY A 347 7.24 2.42 22.32
C GLY A 347 6.86 1.24 23.20
N THR A 348 7.54 0.11 22.98
CA THR A 348 7.41 -1.08 23.84
C THR A 348 8.44 -1.10 24.98
N SER A 349 8.00 -1.49 26.18
CA SER A 349 8.87 -1.81 27.31
C SER A 349 9.84 -2.96 27.00
N GLU A 350 10.72 -3.30 27.93
CA GLU A 350 11.63 -4.45 27.82
C GLU A 350 10.87 -5.78 27.72
N GLU A 351 9.74 -5.87 28.40
CA GLU A 351 8.81 -7.01 28.40
C GLU A 351 7.89 -7.05 27.17
N GLY A 352 8.03 -6.09 26.25
CA GLY A 352 7.23 -6.02 25.02
C GLY A 352 5.85 -5.37 25.18
N VAL A 353 5.57 -4.71 26.31
CA VAL A 353 4.29 -4.06 26.59
C VAL A 353 4.25 -2.67 25.93
N PRO A 354 3.22 -2.34 25.11
CA PRO A 354 3.09 -1.03 24.49
C PRO A 354 2.70 0.04 25.51
N MET A 355 3.45 1.15 25.55
CA MET A 355 3.28 2.20 26.56
C MET A 355 2.97 3.55 25.92
N VAL A 356 2.26 4.40 26.67
CA VAL A 356 1.85 5.75 26.26
C VAL A 356 2.09 6.76 27.37
N ILE A 357 2.27 8.03 27.00
CA ILE A 357 2.12 9.18 27.91
C ILE A 357 0.92 10.00 27.46
N HIS A 358 0.04 10.33 28.41
CA HIS A 358 -1.17 11.09 28.12
C HIS A 358 -1.75 11.75 29.38
N SER A 359 -2.59 12.76 29.18
CA SER A 359 -3.38 13.37 30.24
C SER A 359 -4.79 12.80 30.26
N PHE A 360 -5.24 12.27 31.39
CA PHE A 360 -6.57 11.65 31.50
C PHE A 360 -7.10 11.67 32.94
N SER A 361 -8.43 11.61 33.05
CA SER A 361 -9.12 11.60 34.33
C SER A 361 -9.18 10.20 34.95
N GLU A 362 -9.65 9.20 34.18
CA GLU A 362 -10.07 7.92 34.76
C GLU A 362 -9.98 6.71 33.80
N TYR A 363 -10.04 5.52 34.40
CA TYR A 363 -10.30 4.24 33.72
C TYR A 363 -11.12 3.30 34.62
N LEU A 364 -11.78 2.29 34.04
CA LEU A 364 -12.58 1.32 34.79
C LEU A 364 -11.81 0.03 35.06
N THR A 365 -12.11 -0.64 36.19
CA THR A 365 -11.68 -2.01 36.45
C THR A 365 -12.87 -2.83 36.95
N PRO A 366 -13.08 -4.05 36.45
CA PRO A 366 -14.13 -4.94 36.95
C PRO A 366 -13.83 -5.38 38.38
N CYS A 367 -14.88 -5.62 39.15
CA CYS A 367 -14.75 -6.19 40.48
C CYS A 367 -14.81 -7.72 40.42
N VAL A 368 -13.82 -8.38 41.02
CA VAL A 368 -13.70 -9.86 40.97
C VAL A 368 -14.96 -10.51 41.55
N GLY A 369 -15.64 -11.33 40.75
CA GLY A 369 -16.82 -12.09 41.15
C GLY A 369 -18.10 -11.26 41.34
N LEU A 370 -18.11 -10.00 40.93
CA LEU A 370 -19.26 -9.09 41.04
C LEU A 370 -19.54 -8.40 39.70
N ASP A 371 -20.82 -8.20 39.38
CA ASP A 371 -21.23 -7.37 38.23
C ASP A 371 -21.20 -5.88 38.59
N LEU A 372 -20.05 -5.43 39.06
CA LEU A 372 -19.77 -4.07 39.51
C LEU A 372 -18.39 -3.64 39.02
N GLU A 373 -18.20 -2.33 38.88
CA GLU A 373 -16.94 -1.74 38.41
C GLU A 373 -16.48 -0.62 39.33
N THR A 374 -15.16 -0.45 39.42
CA THR A 374 -14.52 0.67 40.13
C THR A 374 -14.04 1.72 39.13
N VAL A 375 -14.38 2.99 39.38
CA VAL A 375 -13.79 4.12 38.66
C VAL A 375 -12.44 4.48 39.29
N ASN A 376 -11.36 4.32 38.54
CA ASN A 376 -10.01 4.64 38.98
C ASN A 376 -9.62 6.04 38.52
N ARG A 377 -9.53 7.00 39.44
CA ARG A 377 -9.20 8.41 39.20
C ARG A 377 -7.69 8.62 39.22
N VAL A 378 -7.14 9.07 38.10
CA VAL A 378 -5.71 9.36 37.88
C VAL A 378 -5.46 10.86 37.88
N ASP A 379 -6.29 11.62 37.16
CA ASP A 379 -6.36 13.09 37.13
C ASP A 379 -5.03 13.81 36.88
N ARG A 380 -4.19 13.28 35.99
CA ARG A 380 -2.88 13.89 35.64
C ARG A 380 -2.35 13.44 34.29
N VAL A 381 -1.25 14.04 33.86
CA VAL A 381 -0.36 13.51 32.82
C VAL A 381 0.41 12.32 33.41
N ALA A 382 0.20 11.12 32.90
CA ALA A 382 0.84 9.91 33.39
C ALA A 382 1.29 8.98 32.25
N VAL A 383 2.21 8.08 32.58
CA VAL A 383 2.58 6.93 31.73
C VAL A 383 1.66 5.77 32.07
N SER A 384 1.17 5.05 31.06
CA SER A 384 0.41 3.81 31.24
C SER A 384 0.72 2.80 30.13
N ASP A 385 0.34 1.56 30.36
CA ASP A 385 0.16 0.60 29.27
C ASP A 385 -1.18 0.83 28.55
N LEU A 386 -1.44 0.04 27.51
CA LEU A 386 -2.72 0.04 26.80
C LEU A 386 -3.74 -0.99 27.32
N SER A 387 -3.43 -1.71 28.41
CA SER A 387 -4.32 -2.71 29.02
C SER A 387 -5.33 -2.10 30.00
N LEU A 388 -5.15 -0.83 30.39
CA LEU A 388 -6.10 -0.12 31.26
C LEU A 388 -7.53 -0.21 30.74
N GLY A 389 -8.42 -0.75 31.57
CA GLY A 389 -9.82 -1.03 31.20
C GLY A 389 -10.10 -2.50 30.87
N ALA A 390 -9.09 -3.37 30.86
CA ALA A 390 -9.26 -4.80 30.57
C ALA A 390 -10.34 -5.45 31.45
N GLY A 391 -11.25 -6.17 30.80
CA GLY A 391 -12.39 -6.84 31.44
C GLY A 391 -13.51 -5.91 31.93
N SER A 392 -13.39 -4.60 31.75
CA SER A 392 -14.46 -3.65 32.07
C SER A 392 -15.45 -3.49 30.92
N SER A 393 -16.62 -2.90 31.21
CA SER A 393 -17.67 -2.52 30.27
C SER A 393 -17.19 -1.55 29.18
N ARG A 394 -16.12 -0.79 29.44
CA ARG A 394 -15.51 0.12 28.46
C ARG A 394 -14.43 -0.54 27.61
N GLY A 395 -13.96 -1.74 27.96
CA GLY A 395 -12.81 -2.40 27.33
C GLY A 395 -11.47 -1.71 27.64
N ASP A 396 -10.37 -2.41 27.34
CA ASP A 396 -9.02 -1.87 27.43
C ASP A 396 -8.75 -0.79 26.36
N PHE A 397 -7.69 0.00 26.53
CA PHE A 397 -7.38 1.07 25.58
C PHE A 397 -6.96 0.54 24.20
N LEU A 398 -6.21 -0.56 24.13
CA LEU A 398 -5.75 -1.12 22.85
C LEU A 398 -6.92 -1.53 21.94
N SER A 399 -7.90 -2.25 22.49
CA SER A 399 -9.08 -2.70 21.75
C SER A 399 -9.91 -1.52 21.24
N ARG A 400 -9.93 -0.40 21.97
CA ARG A 400 -10.70 0.80 21.60
C ARG A 400 -10.05 1.68 20.53
N ILE A 401 -8.72 1.59 20.32
CA ILE A 401 -8.03 2.43 19.33
C ILE A 401 -8.67 2.25 17.96
N THR A 402 -9.09 3.37 17.37
CA THR A 402 -9.69 3.42 16.03
C THR A 402 -8.76 4.04 15.00
N ARG A 403 -7.76 4.82 15.42
CA ARG A 403 -6.86 5.50 14.49
C ARG A 403 -5.44 5.61 15.04
N ILE A 404 -4.47 5.35 14.16
CA ILE A 404 -3.04 5.56 14.38
C ILE A 404 -2.62 6.75 13.50
N THR A 405 -2.06 7.79 14.10
CA THR A 405 -1.65 9.01 13.40
C THR A 405 -0.15 9.19 13.53
N VAL A 406 0.54 9.44 12.42
CA VAL A 406 2.00 9.56 12.40
C VAL A 406 2.42 10.97 12.00
N LEU A 407 3.35 11.56 12.74
CA LEU A 407 4.03 12.81 12.38
C LEU A 407 5.52 12.50 12.14
N GLY A 408 5.95 12.57 10.87
CA GLY A 408 7.32 12.29 10.47
C GLY A 408 7.47 11.93 9.00
N LYS A 409 8.16 10.83 8.73
CA LYS A 409 8.44 10.32 7.38
C LYS A 409 7.14 9.79 6.71
N THR A 410 7.19 9.45 5.43
CA THR A 410 6.10 8.77 4.70
C THR A 410 5.82 7.36 5.25
N PRO A 411 4.72 6.68 4.93
CA PRO A 411 4.38 5.36 5.51
C PRO A 411 5.40 4.23 5.21
N GLY A 412 5.99 4.24 4.02
CA GLY A 412 6.85 3.14 3.56
C GLY A 412 6.10 1.83 3.27
N PRO A 413 6.78 0.76 2.79
CA PRO A 413 6.13 -0.44 2.27
C PRO A 413 5.29 -1.22 3.29
N ALA A 414 5.62 -1.07 4.58
CA ALA A 414 4.92 -1.73 5.67
C ALA A 414 3.61 -1.07 6.06
N LEU A 415 3.26 0.11 5.53
CA LEU A 415 2.07 0.85 5.94
C LEU A 415 1.32 1.49 4.76
N ILE A 416 1.93 1.57 3.58
CA ILE A 416 1.41 2.36 2.46
C ILE A 416 0.04 1.89 1.94
N ALA A 417 -0.30 0.61 2.11
CA ALA A 417 -1.56 0.03 1.60
C ALA A 417 -2.81 0.72 2.19
N ASP A 418 -2.76 1.07 3.48
CA ASP A 418 -3.90 1.60 4.24
C ASP A 418 -3.61 2.99 4.83
N ALA A 419 -2.52 3.62 4.42
CA ALA A 419 -2.14 4.93 4.91
C ALA A 419 -2.90 6.04 4.16
N GLU A 420 -3.69 6.80 4.91
CA GLU A 420 -4.29 8.05 4.47
C GLU A 420 -3.27 9.18 4.60
N LEU A 421 -2.69 9.61 3.48
CA LEU A 421 -1.75 10.73 3.46
C LEU A 421 -2.47 12.07 3.68
N ARG A 422 -1.79 13.02 4.33
CA ARG A 422 -2.23 14.43 4.27
C ARG A 422 -2.21 14.93 2.81
N PRO A 423 -2.97 15.98 2.46
CA PRO A 423 -2.90 16.51 1.11
C PRO A 423 -1.54 17.19 0.90
N SER A 424 -1.14 17.38 -0.35
CA SER A 424 -0.03 18.27 -0.66
C SER A 424 -0.36 19.69 -0.19
N ALA A 425 0.65 20.44 0.24
CA ALA A 425 0.50 21.87 0.39
C ALA A 425 0.19 22.49 -1.00
N PRO A 426 -0.65 23.55 -1.06
CA PRO A 426 -1.04 24.22 -2.29
C PRO A 426 0.13 24.46 -3.25
N VAL A 427 -0.01 23.90 -4.44
CA VAL A 427 0.99 24.00 -5.50
C VAL A 427 0.67 25.20 -6.38
N SER A 428 1.67 26.05 -6.58
CA SER A 428 1.61 27.21 -7.47
C SER A 428 2.42 26.97 -8.74
N LEU A 429 2.16 27.78 -9.77
CA LEU A 429 3.01 27.82 -10.96
C LEU A 429 4.44 28.21 -10.56
N PRO A 430 5.47 27.43 -10.96
CA PRO A 430 6.85 27.80 -10.70
C PRO A 430 7.21 29.12 -11.39
N GLU A 431 7.86 30.03 -10.67
CA GLU A 431 8.38 31.28 -11.25
C GLU A 431 9.49 31.02 -12.27
N GLN A 432 10.28 29.96 -12.05
CA GLN A 432 11.34 29.54 -12.96
C GLN A 432 10.79 28.69 -14.11
N ARG A 433 11.46 28.74 -15.27
CA ARG A 433 11.12 27.86 -16.39
C ARG A 433 11.21 26.39 -15.95
N CYS A 434 10.15 25.65 -16.21
CA CYS A 434 10.11 24.23 -15.91
C CYS A 434 11.24 23.48 -16.63
N ALA A 435 12.14 22.91 -15.83
CA ALA A 435 13.16 21.97 -16.27
C ALA A 435 12.89 20.64 -15.57
N GLY A 436 12.92 19.54 -16.33
CA GLY A 436 12.67 18.20 -15.79
C GLY A 436 13.64 17.86 -14.66
N GLY A 437 13.13 17.24 -13.59
CA GLY A 437 13.94 16.78 -12.48
C GLY A 437 14.75 15.52 -12.86
N ARG A 438 15.99 15.39 -12.38
CA ARG A 438 16.85 14.21 -12.67
C ARG A 438 16.37 12.90 -12.00
N GLN A 439 15.44 12.97 -11.05
CA GLN A 439 14.97 11.83 -10.25
C GLN A 439 13.48 11.50 -10.44
N THR A 440 12.70 12.46 -10.93
CA THR A 440 11.25 12.34 -11.20
C THR A 440 10.98 12.98 -12.55
N ALA A 441 10.31 12.25 -13.42
CA ALA A 441 9.99 12.69 -14.77
C ALA A 441 8.47 12.77 -14.95
N ILE A 442 8.06 13.78 -15.72
CA ILE A 442 6.69 13.92 -16.23
C ILE A 442 6.71 13.51 -17.70
N PHE A 443 5.67 12.81 -18.11
CA PHE A 443 5.39 12.39 -19.46
C PHE A 443 3.96 12.76 -19.82
N ARG A 444 3.68 12.78 -21.13
CA ARG A 444 2.35 13.01 -21.67
C ARG A 444 2.00 11.98 -22.74
N SER A 445 0.73 11.60 -22.81
CA SER A 445 0.17 10.78 -23.88
C SER A 445 -1.08 11.47 -24.44
N PRO A 446 -1.23 11.60 -25.78
CA PRO A 446 -0.32 11.10 -26.82
C PRO A 446 0.99 11.92 -26.94
N GLN A 447 1.96 11.45 -27.73
CA GLN A 447 3.27 12.09 -27.91
C GLN A 447 3.15 13.57 -28.33
N ARG A 448 2.17 13.83 -29.19
CA ARG A 448 1.76 15.15 -29.67
C ARG A 448 0.28 15.34 -29.27
N PRO A 449 0.02 15.92 -28.08
CA PRO A 449 -1.34 16.17 -27.62
C PRO A 449 -2.13 17.06 -28.57
N ASP A 450 -3.42 16.76 -28.71
CA ASP A 450 -4.37 17.55 -29.47
C ASP A 450 -5.75 17.54 -28.80
N SER A 451 -6.58 18.54 -29.09
CA SER A 451 -7.87 18.75 -28.42
C SER A 451 -8.98 17.78 -28.85
N SER A 452 -8.71 16.84 -29.77
CA SER A 452 -9.71 15.85 -30.20
C SER A 452 -9.66 14.55 -29.40
N ARG A 453 -8.68 14.42 -28.49
CA ARG A 453 -8.44 13.19 -27.73
C ARG A 453 -8.06 13.51 -26.28
N PRO A 454 -8.34 12.60 -25.33
CA PRO A 454 -7.93 12.76 -23.95
C PRO A 454 -6.41 12.89 -23.79
N LEU A 455 -6.01 13.76 -22.87
CA LEU A 455 -4.62 13.98 -22.47
C LEU A 455 -4.34 13.23 -21.17
N ARG A 456 -3.36 12.32 -21.19
CA ARG A 456 -2.80 11.74 -19.98
C ARG A 456 -1.50 12.42 -19.61
N VAL A 457 -1.32 12.71 -18.33
CA VAL A 457 -0.06 13.17 -17.76
C VAL A 457 0.40 12.14 -16.74
N ILE A 458 1.62 11.64 -16.91
CA ILE A 458 2.16 10.51 -16.16
C ILE A 458 3.41 10.97 -15.43
N VAL A 459 3.51 10.70 -14.14
CA VAL A 459 4.66 11.00 -13.30
C VAL A 459 5.30 9.70 -12.85
N THR A 460 6.62 9.59 -12.99
CA THR A 460 7.36 8.43 -12.48
C THR A 460 8.62 8.88 -11.75
N GLY A 461 8.97 8.18 -10.66
CA GLY A 461 10.15 8.47 -9.85
C GLY A 461 10.70 7.23 -9.14
N GLU A 462 12.03 7.13 -9.05
CA GLU A 462 12.70 5.98 -8.40
C GLU A 462 12.55 5.97 -6.88
N ARG A 463 12.20 7.12 -6.30
CA ARG A 463 12.07 7.33 -4.86
C ARG A 463 10.62 7.58 -4.52
N ASP A 464 10.30 7.34 -3.25
CA ASP A 464 9.05 7.77 -2.64
C ASP A 464 8.85 9.28 -2.90
N PRO A 465 7.74 9.70 -3.52
CA PRO A 465 7.50 11.08 -3.91
C PRO A 465 7.21 11.97 -2.70
N GLY A 466 7.06 11.40 -1.50
CA GLY A 466 6.60 12.14 -0.33
C GLY A 466 5.12 12.43 -0.45
N LEU A 467 4.76 13.65 -0.08
CA LEU A 467 3.39 14.15 -0.06
C LEU A 467 3.09 14.99 -1.31
N ALA A 468 3.89 14.83 -2.37
CA ALA A 468 3.71 15.56 -3.62
C ALA A 468 2.49 15.04 -4.39
N SER A 469 1.73 15.97 -4.99
CA SER A 469 0.62 15.70 -5.89
C SER A 469 0.88 16.30 -7.26
N LEU A 470 0.18 15.79 -8.28
CA LEU A 470 0.23 16.31 -9.64
C LEU A 470 -0.87 17.35 -9.83
N VAL A 471 -0.46 18.56 -10.19
CA VAL A 471 -1.36 19.68 -10.50
C VAL A 471 -1.12 20.13 -11.94
N LEU A 472 -2.20 20.31 -12.70
CA LEU A 472 -2.15 20.81 -14.06
C LEU A 472 -2.61 22.27 -14.10
N PHE A 473 -1.93 23.09 -14.88
CA PHE A 473 -2.33 24.46 -15.19
C PHE A 473 -2.68 24.56 -16.66
N ALA A 474 -3.92 24.94 -16.93
CA ALA A 474 -4.47 25.08 -18.28
C ALA A 474 -3.98 26.39 -18.95
N PRO A 475 -4.24 26.60 -20.25
CA PRO A 475 -3.74 27.77 -20.99
C PRO A 475 -4.23 29.12 -20.46
N ASP A 476 -5.41 29.15 -19.83
CA ASP A 476 -5.99 30.33 -19.18
C ASP A 476 -5.40 30.61 -17.78
N GLY A 477 -4.52 29.75 -17.29
CA GLY A 477 -3.93 29.81 -15.95
C GLY A 477 -4.75 29.11 -14.86
N SER A 478 -5.90 28.51 -15.20
CA SER A 478 -6.72 27.77 -14.25
C SER A 478 -5.99 26.54 -13.72
N ARG A 479 -6.17 26.27 -12.43
CA ARG A 479 -5.60 25.12 -11.72
C ARG A 479 -6.57 23.95 -11.79
N LEU A 480 -6.09 22.81 -12.27
CA LEU A 480 -6.82 21.55 -12.36
C LEU A 480 -6.14 20.49 -11.49
N THR A 481 -6.95 19.78 -10.72
CA THR A 481 -6.54 18.63 -9.91
C THR A 481 -7.42 17.44 -10.26
N PRO A 482 -7.21 16.81 -11.44
CA PRO A 482 -7.98 15.63 -11.82
C PRO A 482 -7.74 14.48 -10.84
N ALA A 483 -8.65 13.49 -10.83
CA ALA A 483 -8.47 12.29 -10.04
C ALA A 483 -7.15 11.60 -10.41
N GLU A 484 -6.28 11.40 -9.42
CA GLU A 484 -5.00 10.73 -9.60
C GLU A 484 -5.16 9.22 -9.51
N HIS A 485 -4.66 8.51 -10.52
CA HIS A 485 -4.45 7.08 -10.48
C HIS A 485 -3.04 6.80 -9.94
N VAL A 486 -2.94 6.25 -8.74
CA VAL A 486 -1.66 5.91 -8.09
C VAL A 486 -1.36 4.43 -8.27
N LEU A 487 -0.15 4.13 -8.73
CA LEU A 487 0.37 2.77 -8.84
C LEU A 487 1.16 2.40 -7.57
N ASP A 488 1.24 1.11 -7.25
CA ASP A 488 1.90 0.62 -6.03
C ASP A 488 3.42 0.74 -6.10
N GLY A 489 3.98 0.62 -7.31
CA GLY A 489 5.41 0.68 -7.56
C GLY A 489 6.20 -0.46 -6.88
N PRO A 490 7.54 -0.34 -6.74
CA PRO A 490 8.39 0.70 -7.31
C PRO A 490 8.59 0.50 -8.83
N PRO A 491 8.78 1.59 -9.61
CA PRO A 491 8.96 2.97 -9.18
C PRO A 491 7.65 3.62 -8.74
N SER A 492 7.73 4.68 -7.95
CA SER A 492 6.54 5.47 -7.63
C SER A 492 6.00 6.05 -8.92
N SER A 493 4.76 5.73 -9.23
CA SER A 493 4.13 6.15 -10.48
C SER A 493 2.70 6.56 -10.24
N ARG A 494 2.26 7.62 -10.92
CA ARG A 494 0.88 8.05 -10.91
C ARG A 494 0.55 8.78 -12.20
N TRP A 495 -0.72 8.82 -12.56
CA TRP A 495 -1.15 9.51 -13.74
C TRP A 495 -2.55 10.11 -13.57
N VAL A 496 -2.82 11.13 -14.37
CA VAL A 496 -4.12 11.80 -14.45
C VAL A 496 -4.56 11.84 -15.90
N GLU A 497 -5.85 12.04 -16.10
CA GLU A 497 -6.44 12.22 -17.41
C GLU A 497 -7.29 13.49 -17.46
N VAL A 498 -7.15 14.23 -18.56
CA VAL A 498 -8.03 15.33 -18.96
C VAL A 498 -8.80 14.85 -20.19
N PRO A 499 -10.11 14.52 -20.08
CA PRO A 499 -10.88 13.97 -21.18
C PRO A 499 -10.94 14.88 -22.41
N GLU A 500 -11.10 16.18 -22.19
CA GLU A 500 -11.25 17.19 -23.25
C GLU A 500 -10.25 18.34 -23.00
N PRO A 501 -8.98 18.19 -23.41
CA PRO A 501 -7.97 19.21 -23.16
C PRO A 501 -8.12 20.39 -24.12
N GLU A 502 -8.14 21.61 -23.59
CA GLU A 502 -8.12 22.83 -24.39
C GLU A 502 -6.80 22.99 -25.17
N ALA A 503 -6.91 23.52 -26.39
CA ALA A 503 -5.75 23.83 -27.20
C ALA A 503 -4.97 25.02 -26.62
N GLY A 504 -3.67 24.86 -26.40
CA GLY A 504 -2.82 25.90 -25.82
C GLY A 504 -1.65 25.34 -25.03
N ARG A 505 -1.03 26.20 -24.23
CA ARG A 505 0.14 25.85 -23.40
C ARG A 505 -0.33 25.34 -22.04
N TRP A 506 0.04 24.11 -21.71
CA TRP A 506 -0.21 23.48 -20.42
C TRP A 506 1.07 23.40 -19.61
N THR A 507 0.94 23.42 -18.28
CA THR A 507 2.05 23.16 -17.36
C THR A 507 1.63 22.14 -16.31
N ALA A 508 2.35 21.02 -16.25
CA ALA A 508 2.18 19.99 -15.23
C ALA A 508 3.24 20.18 -14.14
N VAL A 509 2.82 20.25 -12.88
CA VAL A 509 3.67 20.47 -11.71
C VAL A 509 3.43 19.35 -10.71
N PHE A 510 4.50 18.63 -10.34
CA PHE A 510 4.47 17.61 -9.30
C PHE A 510 5.20 18.11 -8.06
N ALA A 511 4.46 18.46 -7.00
CA ALA A 511 5.01 19.18 -5.85
C ALA A 511 4.22 18.97 -4.56
N ASP A 512 4.87 19.25 -3.42
CA ASP A 512 4.25 19.51 -2.11
C ASP A 512 4.56 20.97 -1.77
N GLY A 513 3.61 21.89 -2.01
CA GLY A 513 3.84 23.33 -1.85
C GLY A 513 4.97 23.86 -2.75
N ASP A 514 5.97 24.47 -2.11
CA ASP A 514 7.18 25.01 -2.74
C ASP A 514 8.21 23.92 -3.12
N LEU A 515 8.03 22.68 -2.66
CA LEU A 515 8.91 21.57 -2.96
C LEU A 515 8.54 20.93 -4.31
N VAL A 516 8.97 21.56 -5.40
CA VAL A 516 8.77 21.07 -6.76
C VAL A 516 9.69 19.86 -7.03
N ARG A 517 9.10 18.69 -7.26
CA ARG A 517 9.82 17.45 -7.61
C ARG A 517 10.05 17.31 -9.10
N ALA A 518 9.08 17.75 -9.91
CA ALA A 518 9.18 17.82 -11.36
C ALA A 518 8.20 18.86 -11.91
N CYS A 519 8.55 19.48 -13.04
CA CYS A 519 7.63 20.30 -13.82
C CYS A 519 7.88 20.09 -15.32
N GLU A 520 6.82 20.09 -16.12
CA GLU A 520 6.89 20.06 -17.58
C GLU A 520 5.86 21.01 -18.18
N SER A 521 6.27 21.82 -19.17
CA SER A 521 5.33 22.56 -20.02
C SER A 521 5.25 21.94 -21.41
N PHE A 522 4.05 21.81 -21.95
CA PHE A 522 3.80 21.27 -23.28
C PHE A 522 2.63 21.99 -23.99
N VAL A 523 2.44 21.72 -25.27
CA VAL A 523 1.38 22.33 -26.09
C VAL A 523 0.40 21.28 -26.55
N VAL A 524 -0.89 21.57 -26.38
CA VAL A 524 -2.02 20.82 -26.97
C VAL A 524 -2.43 21.52 -28.26
N ALA A 525 -2.37 20.82 -29.39
CA ALA A 525 -2.73 21.35 -30.70
C ALA A 525 -4.26 21.33 -30.91
N LYS A 526 -4.77 22.18 -31.82
CA LYS A 526 -6.20 22.18 -32.20
C LYS A 526 -6.63 20.95 -33.02
N ARG A 527 -5.69 20.30 -33.69
CA ARG A 527 -5.92 19.18 -34.61
C ARG A 527 -4.78 18.17 -34.49
N PRO A 528 -5.04 16.87 -34.70
CA PRO A 528 -4.00 15.84 -34.70
C PRO A 528 -2.99 16.09 -35.83
N ALA A 529 -1.72 15.79 -35.56
CA ALA A 529 -0.69 15.83 -36.58
C ALA A 529 -0.88 14.66 -37.57
N PRO A 530 -0.65 14.86 -38.87
CA PRO A 530 -0.69 13.76 -39.82
C PRO A 530 0.43 12.74 -39.53
N PRO A 531 0.21 11.44 -39.80
CA PRO A 531 1.23 10.42 -39.63
C PRO A 531 2.44 10.71 -40.53
N ALA A 532 3.64 10.43 -40.03
CA ALA A 532 4.86 10.61 -40.81
C ALA A 532 4.95 9.54 -41.92
N PRO A 533 5.38 9.91 -43.14
CA PRO A 533 5.61 8.93 -44.20
C PRO A 533 6.76 7.99 -43.83
N ARG A 534 6.63 6.72 -44.23
CA ARG A 534 7.59 5.63 -43.96
C ARG A 534 8.14 5.07 -45.27
N SER A 535 9.43 4.74 -45.30
CA SER A 535 10.06 3.97 -46.39
C SER A 535 9.84 2.46 -46.22
N SER A 536 9.60 1.76 -47.33
CA SER A 536 9.48 0.30 -47.37
C SER A 536 10.29 -0.26 -48.55
N PRO A 537 11.26 -1.18 -48.33
CA PRO A 537 11.68 -1.71 -47.03
C PRO A 537 12.43 -0.65 -46.19
N GLY A 538 12.28 -0.73 -44.87
CA GLY A 538 12.92 0.20 -43.93
C GLY A 538 12.99 -0.38 -42.51
N PRO A 539 13.67 0.28 -41.56
CA PRO A 539 13.82 -0.21 -40.18
C PRO A 539 12.45 -0.34 -39.51
N ALA A 540 12.24 -1.33 -38.62
CA ALA A 540 10.97 -1.45 -37.88
C ALA A 540 10.56 -0.12 -37.22
N TRP A 541 11.53 0.57 -36.59
CA TRP A 541 11.45 2.00 -36.27
C TRP A 541 12.85 2.58 -36.11
N THR A 542 12.99 3.90 -36.26
CA THR A 542 14.26 4.59 -36.02
C THR A 542 14.33 5.10 -34.58
N PRO A 543 15.40 4.81 -33.80
CA PRO A 543 15.56 5.33 -32.45
C PRO A 543 15.62 6.87 -32.45
N ARG A 544 14.80 7.50 -31.60
CA ARG A 544 14.81 8.95 -31.33
C ARG A 544 14.97 9.28 -29.85
N ARG A 545 14.79 8.30 -28.97
CA ARG A 545 14.98 8.41 -27.51
C ARG A 545 16.00 7.37 -27.03
N LYS A 546 16.39 7.47 -25.76
CA LYS A 546 17.35 6.59 -25.12
C LYS A 546 16.71 5.87 -23.92
N TRP A 547 17.18 4.66 -23.66
CA TRP A 547 16.95 4.01 -22.37
C TRP A 547 17.75 4.78 -21.31
N GLU A 548 17.03 5.38 -20.39
CA GLU A 548 17.51 6.17 -19.27
C GLU A 548 16.65 5.85 -18.04
N ARG A 549 16.99 6.42 -16.88
CA ARG A 549 16.28 6.10 -15.64
C ARG A 549 14.78 6.42 -15.72
N ASP A 550 14.43 7.52 -16.39
CA ASP A 550 13.06 7.97 -16.57
C ASP A 550 12.25 7.05 -17.50
N THR A 551 12.84 6.60 -18.63
CA THR A 551 12.17 5.69 -19.56
C THR A 551 12.08 4.26 -19.03
N GLU A 552 13.06 3.80 -18.23
CA GLU A 552 12.94 2.55 -17.47
C GLU A 552 11.84 2.63 -16.40
N ASN A 553 11.69 3.79 -15.74
CA ASN A 553 10.61 3.98 -14.78
C ASN A 553 9.23 3.97 -15.45
N LEU A 554 9.11 4.65 -16.59
CA LEU A 554 7.88 4.66 -17.38
C LEU A 554 7.56 3.26 -17.94
N TYR A 555 8.56 2.45 -18.30
CA TYR A 555 8.34 1.05 -18.71
C TYR A 555 7.72 0.24 -17.57
N ALA A 556 8.24 0.38 -16.35
CA ALA A 556 7.68 -0.29 -15.19
C ALA A 556 6.24 0.17 -14.92
N ALA A 557 5.97 1.48 -14.94
CA ALA A 557 4.62 2.02 -14.78
C ALA A 557 3.64 1.50 -15.85
N PHE A 558 4.10 1.38 -17.09
CA PHE A 558 3.32 0.81 -18.20
C PHE A 558 2.96 -0.65 -17.93
N VAL A 559 3.93 -1.49 -17.56
CA VAL A 559 3.66 -2.91 -17.26
C VAL A 559 2.69 -3.04 -16.07
N GLU A 560 2.86 -2.23 -15.03
CA GLU A 560 2.00 -2.27 -13.85
C GLU A 560 0.55 -1.85 -14.16
N GLN A 561 0.35 -0.74 -14.88
CA GLN A 561 -1.00 -0.32 -15.28
C GLN A 561 -1.67 -1.35 -16.21
N LEU A 562 -0.90 -1.98 -17.11
CA LEU A 562 -1.44 -2.95 -18.06
C LEU A 562 -2.09 -4.13 -17.34
N PHE A 563 -1.47 -4.60 -16.25
CA PHE A 563 -1.90 -5.75 -15.45
C PHE A 563 -2.59 -5.38 -14.13
N VAL A 564 -2.94 -4.11 -13.93
CA VAL A 564 -3.68 -3.64 -12.75
C VAL A 564 -5.11 -4.19 -12.77
N GLU A 565 -5.71 -4.39 -11.60
CA GLU A 565 -7.05 -4.96 -11.49
C GLU A 565 -7.98 -4.18 -10.54
N PRO A 566 -9.29 -4.21 -10.79
CA PRO A 566 -10.30 -4.09 -9.74
C PRO A 566 -10.24 -5.33 -8.84
N ARG A 567 -10.27 -5.12 -7.52
CA ARG A 567 -9.92 -6.11 -6.49
C ARG A 567 -10.65 -7.47 -6.62
N GLY A 568 -9.90 -8.57 -6.63
CA GLY A 568 -10.37 -9.88 -6.15
C GLY A 568 -10.58 -11.00 -7.18
N GLU A 569 -10.40 -10.76 -8.47
CA GLU A 569 -10.63 -11.76 -9.52
C GLU A 569 -9.31 -12.26 -10.14
N ASP A 570 -9.24 -13.53 -10.49
CA ASP A 570 -8.09 -14.10 -11.21
C ASP A 570 -8.38 -13.98 -12.71
N VAL A 571 -8.00 -12.84 -13.32
CA VAL A 571 -8.31 -12.56 -14.73
C VAL A 571 -7.27 -13.18 -15.66
N THR A 572 -7.75 -13.88 -16.68
CA THR A 572 -6.98 -14.32 -17.85
C THR A 572 -7.53 -13.67 -19.10
N TRP A 573 -6.64 -13.27 -20.01
CA TRP A 573 -7.00 -12.71 -21.31
C TRP A 573 -6.67 -13.72 -22.40
N PRO A 574 -7.60 -14.01 -23.33
CA PRO A 574 -7.31 -14.86 -24.48
C PRO A 574 -6.00 -14.51 -25.21
N ARG A 575 -5.66 -13.22 -25.37
CA ARG A 575 -4.41 -12.78 -26.05
C ARG A 575 -3.85 -11.47 -25.51
N LEU A 576 -2.55 -11.22 -25.68
CA LEU A 576 -1.92 -9.93 -25.32
C LEU A 576 -2.55 -8.73 -26.06
N GLN A 577 -3.04 -8.94 -27.28
CA GLN A 577 -3.73 -7.91 -28.06
C GLN A 577 -4.92 -7.29 -27.32
N GLU A 578 -5.66 -8.05 -26.52
CA GLU A 578 -6.83 -7.53 -25.79
C GLU A 578 -6.38 -6.55 -24.71
N LEU A 579 -5.37 -6.91 -23.94
CA LEU A 579 -4.75 -6.04 -22.93
C LEU A 579 -4.22 -4.71 -23.52
N ILE A 580 -3.49 -4.78 -24.63
CA ILE A 580 -2.92 -3.59 -25.27
C ILE A 580 -4.00 -2.75 -25.98
N GLY A 581 -5.05 -3.40 -26.47
CA GLY A 581 -6.22 -2.77 -27.09
C GLY A 581 -7.14 -2.05 -26.09
N GLU A 582 -7.03 -2.35 -24.80
CA GLU A 582 -7.79 -1.68 -23.74
C GLU A 582 -7.16 -0.34 -23.35
N ARG A 583 -7.86 0.75 -23.70
CA ARG A 583 -7.43 2.13 -23.47
C ARG A 583 -7.04 2.41 -22.02
N ASP A 584 -7.83 1.95 -21.06
CA ASP A 584 -7.65 2.29 -19.64
C ASP A 584 -6.50 1.51 -18.99
N ARG A 585 -6.07 0.41 -19.60
CA ARG A 585 -4.90 -0.38 -19.19
C ARG A 585 -3.60 0.10 -19.84
N ASN A 586 -3.69 0.63 -21.06
CA ASN A 586 -2.54 1.00 -21.84
C ASN A 586 -2.20 2.48 -21.66
N LEU A 587 -1.23 2.81 -20.80
CA LEU A 587 -0.76 4.20 -20.59
C LEU A 587 -0.35 4.91 -21.89
N LEU A 588 0.06 4.15 -22.91
CA LEU A 588 0.53 4.63 -24.20
C LEU A 588 -0.45 4.31 -25.34
N TYR A 589 -1.75 4.19 -25.02
CA TYR A 589 -2.80 3.99 -26.00
C TYR A 589 -2.82 5.12 -27.03
N ASP A 590 -2.75 4.78 -28.32
CA ASP A 590 -2.70 5.70 -29.46
C ASP A 590 -1.66 6.83 -29.33
N TYR A 591 -0.53 6.50 -28.68
CA TYR A 591 0.54 7.43 -28.36
C TYR A 591 1.15 8.10 -29.60
N ARG A 592 1.35 7.38 -30.71
CA ARG A 592 1.93 7.94 -31.94
C ARG A 592 0.87 8.27 -32.99
N ALA A 593 -0.12 7.39 -33.17
CA ALA A 593 -1.22 7.57 -34.13
C ALA A 593 -2.53 6.96 -33.61
N VAL A 594 -3.65 7.48 -34.12
CA VAL A 594 -5.00 7.00 -33.78
C VAL A 594 -5.23 5.59 -34.35
N GLY A 595 -5.81 4.71 -33.53
CA GLY A 595 -6.12 3.31 -33.85
C GLY A 595 -4.88 2.46 -34.14
N GLU A 596 -3.71 2.82 -33.61
CA GLU A 596 -2.48 2.04 -33.87
C GLU A 596 -2.45 0.73 -33.07
N ASP A 597 -3.00 0.74 -31.86
CA ASP A 597 -2.97 -0.40 -30.95
C ASP A 597 -3.95 -1.51 -31.32
N ALA A 598 -5.06 -1.15 -31.97
CA ALA A 598 -6.08 -2.11 -32.39
C ALA A 598 -5.64 -3.05 -33.53
N ARG A 599 -4.45 -2.86 -34.11
CA ARG A 599 -4.01 -3.50 -35.36
C ARG A 599 -2.74 -4.34 -35.23
N LEU A 600 -2.29 -4.65 -34.01
CA LEU A 600 -0.98 -5.27 -33.80
C LEU A 600 -1.00 -6.79 -33.83
N ASP A 601 -2.11 -7.43 -33.43
CA ASP A 601 -2.32 -8.88 -33.46
C ASP A 601 -1.22 -9.65 -32.71
N LEU A 602 -1.05 -9.32 -31.42
CA LEU A 602 0.01 -9.86 -30.57
C LEU A 602 -0.47 -11.10 -29.78
N GLU A 603 0.19 -12.23 -30.04
CA GLU A 603 -0.10 -13.55 -29.45
C GLU A 603 1.21 -14.22 -28.96
N PRO A 604 1.85 -13.69 -27.90
CA PRO A 604 3.10 -14.26 -27.39
C PRO A 604 2.87 -15.57 -26.63
N ASP A 605 3.87 -16.45 -26.60
CA ASP A 605 4.02 -17.46 -25.54
C ASP A 605 4.78 -16.90 -24.31
N CYS A 606 5.07 -17.75 -23.31
CA CYS A 606 5.78 -17.31 -22.10
C CYS A 606 7.16 -16.68 -22.37
N ALA A 607 7.89 -17.17 -23.38
CA ALA A 607 9.21 -16.67 -23.73
C ALA A 607 9.12 -15.36 -24.52
N ASP A 608 8.09 -15.22 -25.37
CA ASP A 608 7.86 -14.04 -26.19
C ASP A 608 7.34 -12.85 -25.39
N LEU A 609 6.49 -13.08 -24.38
CA LEU A 609 5.82 -12.04 -23.60
C LEU A 609 6.75 -10.92 -23.10
N PRO A 610 7.89 -11.20 -22.42
CA PRO A 610 8.82 -10.15 -22.00
C PRO A 610 9.35 -9.34 -23.18
N TYR A 611 9.71 -9.99 -24.28
CA TYR A 611 10.23 -9.32 -25.48
C TYR A 611 9.15 -8.47 -26.16
N PHE A 612 7.92 -8.97 -26.24
CA PHE A 612 6.79 -8.26 -26.85
C PHE A 612 6.44 -6.99 -26.07
N LEU A 613 6.35 -7.07 -24.75
CA LEU A 613 6.10 -5.90 -23.89
C LEU A 613 7.21 -4.85 -24.02
N ARG A 614 8.48 -5.28 -23.99
CA ARG A 614 9.63 -4.38 -24.11
C ARG A 614 9.74 -3.77 -25.50
N ALA A 615 9.51 -4.55 -26.56
CA ALA A 615 9.54 -4.08 -27.94
C ALA A 615 8.38 -3.12 -28.23
N TYR A 616 7.17 -3.43 -27.77
CA TYR A 616 6.00 -2.55 -27.89
C TYR A 616 6.27 -1.19 -27.24
N PHE A 617 6.75 -1.18 -26.00
CA PHE A 617 7.10 0.05 -25.32
C PHE A 617 8.22 0.82 -26.03
N ALA A 618 9.26 0.11 -26.50
CA ALA A 618 10.35 0.69 -27.25
C ALA A 618 9.88 1.31 -28.58
N TRP A 619 8.96 0.66 -29.29
CA TRP A 619 8.37 1.18 -30.52
C TRP A 619 7.55 2.45 -30.27
N LYS A 620 6.72 2.46 -29.22
CA LYS A 620 5.92 3.63 -28.82
C LYS A 620 6.78 4.85 -28.53
N LEU A 621 7.84 4.69 -27.75
CA LEU A 621 8.75 5.78 -27.39
C LEU A 621 9.91 5.99 -28.38
N GLN A 622 10.00 5.18 -29.43
CA GLN A 622 11.11 5.16 -30.39
C GLN A 622 12.48 5.00 -29.69
N LEU A 623 12.58 4.02 -28.79
CA LEU A 623 13.80 3.62 -28.08
C LEU A 623 14.56 2.55 -28.87
N PRO A 624 15.89 2.42 -28.69
CA PRO A 624 16.64 1.32 -29.28
C PRO A 624 16.21 -0.03 -28.70
N PHE A 625 16.20 -1.07 -29.55
CA PHE A 625 15.86 -2.43 -29.16
C PHE A 625 16.73 -3.43 -29.92
N VAL A 626 17.31 -4.35 -29.16
CA VAL A 626 18.19 -5.42 -29.66
C VAL A 626 17.81 -6.73 -28.98
N TYR A 627 18.05 -7.84 -29.66
CA TYR A 627 17.86 -9.18 -29.12
C TYR A 627 18.78 -10.19 -29.83
N ARG A 628 18.99 -11.35 -29.21
CA ARG A 628 19.89 -12.39 -29.73
C ARG A 628 19.18 -13.73 -29.96
N ALA A 629 19.68 -14.48 -30.94
CA ALA A 629 19.37 -15.90 -31.07
C ALA A 629 20.21 -16.69 -30.04
N CYS A 630 19.60 -17.70 -29.41
CA CYS A 630 20.28 -18.53 -28.42
C CYS A 630 20.10 -20.02 -28.72
N THR A 631 21.00 -20.83 -28.18
CA THR A 631 20.84 -22.29 -28.20
C THR A 631 19.88 -22.73 -27.09
N ARG A 632 19.21 -23.88 -27.26
CA ARG A 632 18.28 -24.40 -26.24
C ARG A 632 18.92 -24.91 -24.95
N GLY A 633 20.25 -25.05 -24.92
CA GLY A 633 20.98 -25.80 -23.88
C GLY A 633 20.81 -27.32 -24.05
N ARG A 634 21.70 -28.09 -23.43
CA ARG A 634 21.68 -29.57 -23.36
C ARG A 634 22.02 -30.00 -21.93
N LYS A 635 21.89 -31.29 -21.63
CA LYS A 635 22.13 -31.88 -20.29
C LYS A 635 23.44 -31.42 -19.63
N ASP A 636 24.50 -31.27 -20.42
CA ASP A 636 25.84 -30.91 -19.93
C ASP A 636 26.34 -29.58 -20.55
N THR A 637 25.45 -28.79 -21.16
CA THR A 637 25.84 -27.54 -21.85
C THR A 637 24.79 -26.45 -21.65
N PRO A 638 25.15 -25.30 -21.06
CA PRO A 638 24.19 -24.23 -20.83
C PRO A 638 23.71 -23.59 -22.15
N PRO A 639 22.56 -22.89 -22.13
CA PRO A 639 22.17 -22.01 -23.23
C PRO A 639 23.22 -20.92 -23.43
N VAL A 640 23.63 -20.72 -24.69
CA VAL A 640 24.58 -19.68 -25.12
C VAL A 640 23.96 -18.93 -26.30
N CYS A 641 24.09 -17.61 -26.32
CA CYS A 641 23.58 -16.81 -27.43
C CYS A 641 24.66 -16.43 -28.45
N GLU A 642 24.23 -16.21 -29.68
CA GLU A 642 25.10 -15.85 -30.78
C GLU A 642 25.65 -14.42 -30.60
N PRO A 643 26.89 -14.15 -31.05
CA PRO A 643 27.46 -12.80 -31.05
C PRO A 643 26.68 -11.80 -31.92
N THR A 644 26.00 -12.28 -32.95
CA THR A 644 25.17 -11.48 -33.85
C THR A 644 23.94 -10.94 -33.13
N VAL A 645 23.62 -9.67 -33.36
CA VAL A 645 22.51 -8.97 -32.73
C VAL A 645 21.46 -8.61 -33.79
N PHE A 646 20.22 -9.00 -33.53
CA PHE A 646 19.05 -8.54 -34.28
C PHE A 646 18.52 -7.25 -33.65
N SER A 647 17.87 -6.40 -34.45
CA SER A 647 17.51 -5.06 -33.97
C SER A 647 16.29 -4.44 -34.64
N ASN A 648 15.79 -3.37 -34.03
CA ASN A 648 14.74 -2.55 -34.62
C ASN A 648 15.16 -1.81 -35.92
N LEU A 649 16.45 -1.84 -36.29
CA LEU A 649 16.96 -1.27 -37.53
C LEU A 649 16.93 -2.25 -38.71
N ASP A 650 16.70 -3.54 -38.44
CA ASP A 650 16.64 -4.55 -39.48
C ASP A 650 15.51 -4.23 -40.46
N ALA A 651 15.76 -4.46 -41.75
CA ALA A 651 14.80 -4.10 -42.80
C ALA A 651 13.49 -4.92 -42.67
N VAL A 652 12.36 -4.21 -42.72
CA VAL A 652 11.01 -4.75 -42.70
C VAL A 652 10.21 -4.22 -43.91
N PRO A 653 9.66 -5.11 -44.76
CA PRO A 653 8.87 -4.72 -45.92
C PRO A 653 7.40 -4.46 -45.54
N ASP A 654 7.13 -3.28 -44.96
CA ASP A 654 5.77 -2.81 -44.68
C ASP A 654 5.68 -1.28 -44.81
N SER A 655 4.58 -0.81 -45.39
CA SER A 655 4.32 0.60 -45.65
C SER A 655 3.69 1.32 -44.45
N THR A 656 3.23 0.59 -43.44
CA THR A 656 2.62 1.14 -42.23
C THR A 656 3.51 0.91 -41.01
N ASP A 657 3.52 1.86 -40.06
CA ASP A 657 4.28 1.71 -38.82
C ASP A 657 3.80 0.51 -37.98
N ALA A 658 2.48 0.32 -37.87
CA ALA A 658 1.88 -0.81 -37.14
C ALA A 658 2.19 -2.16 -37.82
N GLY A 659 2.09 -2.23 -39.16
CA GLY A 659 2.43 -3.44 -39.91
C GLY A 659 3.92 -3.79 -39.82
N ALA A 660 4.80 -2.78 -39.87
CA ALA A 660 6.23 -2.98 -39.67
C ALA A 660 6.55 -3.53 -38.27
N PHE A 661 5.91 -2.97 -37.23
CA PHE A 661 6.05 -3.47 -35.86
C PHE A 661 5.55 -4.91 -35.71
N ARG A 662 4.38 -5.24 -36.27
CA ARG A 662 3.83 -6.61 -36.24
C ARG A 662 4.75 -7.63 -36.92
N ARG A 663 5.37 -7.27 -38.06
CA ARG A 663 6.35 -8.15 -38.72
C ARG A 663 7.62 -8.32 -37.88
N PHE A 664 8.03 -7.27 -37.18
CA PHE A 664 9.16 -7.31 -36.27
C PHE A 664 8.91 -8.24 -35.07
N THR A 665 7.74 -8.15 -34.41
CA THR A 665 7.40 -9.06 -33.30
C THR A 665 7.29 -10.52 -33.75
N ARG A 666 6.76 -10.79 -34.95
CA ARG A 666 6.79 -12.15 -35.54
C ARG A 666 8.21 -12.68 -35.75
N ARG A 667 9.17 -11.82 -36.11
CA ARG A 667 10.58 -12.22 -36.22
C ARG A 667 11.18 -12.53 -34.85
N ILE A 668 10.86 -11.74 -33.82
CA ILE A 668 11.25 -12.02 -32.43
C ILE A 668 10.77 -13.41 -32.03
N ALA A 669 9.47 -13.71 -32.19
CA ALA A 669 8.88 -15.00 -31.82
C ALA A 669 9.51 -16.19 -32.56
N GLY A 670 9.99 -15.99 -33.79
CA GLY A 670 10.74 -17.01 -34.53
C GLY A 670 12.20 -17.19 -34.11
N THR A 671 12.72 -16.34 -33.21
CA THR A 671 14.15 -16.27 -32.86
C THR A 671 14.40 -16.57 -31.38
N VAL A 672 13.59 -16.00 -30.48
CA VAL A 672 13.74 -16.19 -29.03
C VAL A 672 12.98 -17.44 -28.59
N HIS A 673 13.38 -18.02 -27.48
CA HIS A 673 12.65 -19.12 -26.85
C HIS A 673 12.94 -19.17 -25.35
N SER A 674 12.31 -20.10 -24.64
CA SER A 674 12.40 -20.25 -23.19
C SER A 674 13.81 -20.43 -22.60
N SER A 675 14.86 -20.66 -23.40
CA SER A 675 16.25 -20.71 -22.92
C SER A 675 17.00 -19.40 -23.09
N SER A 676 16.53 -18.47 -23.95
CA SER A 676 17.12 -17.14 -24.12
C SER A 676 17.30 -16.39 -22.79
N PRO A 677 16.32 -16.36 -21.86
CA PRO A 677 16.51 -15.71 -20.57
C PRO A 677 17.27 -16.57 -19.54
N ARG A 678 17.62 -17.83 -19.84
CA ARG A 678 18.22 -18.80 -18.91
C ARG A 678 19.73 -19.00 -19.08
N THR A 679 20.39 -18.17 -19.90
CA THR A 679 21.86 -18.17 -20.00
C THR A 679 22.52 -18.01 -18.63
N LEU A 680 23.79 -18.40 -18.55
CA LEU A 680 24.54 -18.33 -17.29
C LEU A 680 24.58 -16.90 -16.73
N PRO A 681 24.57 -16.73 -15.39
CA PRO A 681 24.62 -15.39 -14.77
C PRO A 681 25.86 -14.58 -15.13
N SER A 682 26.97 -15.26 -15.44
CA SER A 682 28.25 -14.66 -15.82
C SER A 682 28.33 -14.30 -17.30
N ASP A 683 27.39 -14.76 -18.14
CA ASP A 683 27.43 -14.53 -19.58
C ASP A 683 27.17 -13.04 -19.88
N ASP A 684 27.99 -12.48 -20.76
CA ASP A 684 27.87 -11.11 -21.26
C ASP A 684 27.13 -11.02 -22.59
N GLN A 685 27.09 -12.11 -23.35
CA GLN A 685 26.44 -12.20 -24.65
C GLN A 685 24.98 -12.59 -24.50
N THR A 686 24.24 -11.92 -23.61
CA THR A 686 22.83 -12.20 -23.34
C THR A 686 22.03 -10.91 -23.19
N ASP A 687 20.74 -10.96 -23.53
CA ASP A 687 19.84 -9.80 -23.46
C ASP A 687 19.48 -9.41 -22.01
N LEU A 688 19.69 -10.32 -21.05
CA LEU A 688 19.21 -10.22 -19.68
C LEU A 688 20.32 -10.53 -18.68
N TYR A 689 20.31 -9.86 -17.53
CA TYR A 689 21.28 -10.08 -16.45
C TYR A 689 20.61 -10.15 -15.07
N PRO A 690 21.18 -10.91 -14.11
CA PRO A 690 20.60 -11.06 -12.78
C PRO A 690 20.67 -9.78 -11.95
N VAL A 691 19.62 -9.53 -11.16
CA VAL A 691 19.52 -8.35 -10.29
C VAL A 691 19.56 -8.71 -8.81
N ARG A 692 19.87 -7.71 -7.98
CA ARG A 692 19.84 -7.85 -6.52
C ARG A 692 18.42 -8.13 -6.01
N LEU A 693 18.29 -8.97 -4.99
CA LEU A 693 17.05 -9.17 -4.25
C LEU A 693 16.71 -7.92 -3.42
N SER A 694 15.97 -7.01 -4.03
CA SER A 694 15.38 -5.84 -3.38
C SER A 694 14.14 -5.38 -4.13
N ARG A 695 13.12 -4.87 -3.43
CA ARG A 695 11.91 -4.32 -4.07
C ARG A 695 12.25 -3.30 -5.16
N ARG A 696 13.24 -2.44 -4.94
CA ARG A 696 13.63 -1.40 -5.91
C ARG A 696 14.29 -1.94 -7.17
N ALA A 697 14.94 -3.11 -7.13
CA ALA A 697 15.56 -3.72 -8.31
C ALA A 697 14.59 -4.63 -9.08
N ILE A 698 13.70 -5.31 -8.36
CA ILE A 698 12.64 -6.16 -8.89
C ILE A 698 11.41 -5.28 -9.14
N ARG A 699 11.43 -4.50 -10.22
CA ARG A 699 10.32 -3.61 -10.63
C ARG A 699 9.36 -4.35 -11.57
N PRO A 700 8.13 -3.85 -11.78
CA PRO A 700 7.35 -4.24 -12.95
C PRO A 700 8.18 -4.21 -14.24
N GLY A 701 8.03 -5.23 -15.09
CA GLY A 701 8.87 -5.45 -16.27
C GLY A 701 10.18 -6.23 -16.01
N THR A 702 10.48 -6.62 -14.76
CA THR A 702 11.57 -7.58 -14.45
C THR A 702 11.18 -8.96 -14.98
N VAL A 703 12.10 -9.64 -15.65
CA VAL A 703 11.89 -11.00 -16.14
C VAL A 703 12.24 -11.98 -15.03
N PHE A 704 11.40 -12.98 -14.78
CA PHE A 704 11.74 -14.13 -13.96
C PHE A 704 11.85 -15.35 -14.87
N ALA A 705 13.05 -15.93 -14.93
CA ALA A 705 13.28 -17.16 -15.69
C ALA A 705 13.39 -18.32 -14.71
N ASP A 706 12.48 -19.28 -14.78
CA ASP A 706 12.55 -20.47 -13.94
C ASP A 706 13.62 -21.45 -14.50
N PRO A 707 14.08 -22.45 -13.73
CA PRO A 707 15.12 -23.36 -14.20
C PRO A 707 14.70 -24.23 -15.38
N TYR A 708 13.40 -24.35 -15.63
CA TYR A 708 12.82 -25.36 -16.49
C TYR A 708 12.12 -24.82 -17.75
N GLY A 709 12.24 -23.52 -18.01
CA GLY A 709 11.78 -22.88 -19.24
C GLY A 709 10.50 -22.07 -19.13
N HIS A 710 9.88 -21.93 -17.95
CA HIS A 710 8.80 -20.97 -17.80
C HIS A 710 9.37 -19.58 -17.50
N VAL A 711 8.82 -18.59 -18.19
CA VAL A 711 9.26 -17.20 -18.10
C VAL A 711 8.07 -16.35 -17.70
N LEU A 712 8.27 -15.50 -16.68
CA LEU A 712 7.27 -14.58 -16.20
C LEU A 712 7.81 -13.14 -16.27
N VAL A 713 6.91 -12.17 -16.32
CA VAL A 713 7.23 -10.75 -16.17
C VAL A 713 6.62 -10.28 -14.87
N VAL A 714 7.41 -9.70 -13.97
CA VAL A 714 6.88 -9.03 -12.78
C VAL A 714 5.90 -7.97 -13.24
N ALA A 715 4.65 -8.07 -12.79
CA ALA A 715 3.57 -7.19 -13.17
C ALA A 715 3.33 -6.11 -12.12
N ARG A 716 3.28 -6.48 -10.83
CA ARG A 716 2.86 -5.56 -9.77
C ARG A 716 3.37 -6.02 -8.40
N TRP A 717 3.64 -5.08 -7.50
CA TRP A 717 3.75 -5.36 -6.07
C TRP A 717 2.48 -4.89 -5.36
N LYS A 718 1.62 -5.81 -4.92
CA LYS A 718 0.56 -5.47 -3.98
C LYS A 718 1.19 -5.26 -2.59
N PRO A 719 1.10 -4.07 -1.97
CA PRO A 719 1.61 -3.87 -0.62
C PRO A 719 0.79 -4.67 0.41
N GLN A 720 1.40 -4.95 1.56
CA GLN A 720 0.73 -5.62 2.68
C GLN A 720 -0.31 -4.69 3.29
N GLY A 721 -1.56 -5.14 3.29
CA GLY A 721 -2.70 -4.46 3.90
C GLY A 721 -2.87 -4.82 5.37
N VAL A 722 -3.73 -4.08 6.07
CA VAL A 722 -4.09 -4.32 7.49
C VAL A 722 -4.76 -5.70 7.67
N SER A 723 -5.58 -6.11 6.71
CA SER A 723 -6.27 -7.41 6.71
C SER A 723 -5.73 -8.38 5.65
N ASP A 724 -5.01 -7.86 4.65
CA ASP A 724 -4.49 -8.61 3.51
C ASP A 724 -2.97 -8.76 3.56
N TYR A 725 -2.45 -9.91 3.13
CA TYR A 725 -1.03 -10.06 2.86
C TYR A 725 -0.64 -9.35 1.56
N GLY A 726 0.60 -8.86 1.51
CA GLY A 726 1.22 -8.34 0.30
C GLY A 726 1.50 -9.47 -0.69
N VAL A 727 1.55 -9.15 -1.97
CA VAL A 727 1.78 -10.14 -3.04
C VAL A 727 2.68 -9.55 -4.11
N LEU A 728 3.70 -10.27 -4.53
CA LEU A 728 4.36 -10.01 -5.81
C LEU A 728 3.59 -10.74 -6.90
N ILE A 729 3.14 -10.03 -7.93
CA ILE A 729 2.36 -10.59 -9.04
C ILE A 729 3.26 -10.60 -10.28
N GLY A 730 3.34 -11.74 -10.95
CA GLY A 730 3.87 -11.87 -12.31
C GLY A 730 2.77 -12.09 -13.33
N ALA A 731 3.10 -11.90 -14.60
CA ALA A 731 2.30 -12.26 -15.76
C ALA A 731 3.06 -13.29 -16.60
N ASP A 732 2.33 -14.27 -17.13
CA ASP A 732 2.82 -15.28 -18.08
C ASP A 732 1.88 -15.34 -19.28
N ALA A 733 2.38 -15.89 -20.40
CA ALA A 733 1.55 -16.22 -21.54
C ALA A 733 1.71 -17.71 -21.86
N GLN A 734 0.65 -18.34 -22.37
CA GLN A 734 0.62 -19.76 -22.71
C GLN A 734 0.85 -19.96 -24.22
N PRO A 735 1.21 -21.17 -24.68
CA PRO A 735 1.38 -21.46 -26.10
C PRO A 735 0.12 -21.21 -26.96
N ASP A 736 -1.07 -21.21 -26.35
CA ASP A 736 -2.35 -20.86 -27.00
C ASP A 736 -2.60 -19.35 -27.09
N GLY A 737 -1.66 -18.53 -26.63
CA GLY A 737 -1.74 -17.06 -26.59
C GLY A 737 -2.34 -16.48 -25.31
N THR A 738 -2.94 -17.32 -24.45
CA THR A 738 -3.60 -16.86 -23.22
C THR A 738 -2.62 -16.19 -22.29
N VAL A 739 -2.90 -14.95 -21.89
CA VAL A 739 -2.12 -14.19 -20.90
C VAL A 739 -2.79 -14.31 -19.55
N GLY A 740 -2.04 -14.70 -18.54
CA GLY A 740 -2.52 -14.85 -17.17
C GLY A 740 -1.60 -14.15 -16.17
N ARG A 741 -2.06 -14.08 -14.93
CA ARG A 741 -1.25 -13.60 -13.80
C ARG A 741 -0.97 -14.73 -12.82
N ARG A 742 0.10 -14.54 -12.06
CA ARG A 742 0.64 -15.52 -11.12
C ARG A 742 1.09 -14.81 -9.86
N ARG A 743 0.55 -15.22 -8.72
CA ARG A 743 1.10 -14.80 -7.41
C ARG A 743 2.50 -15.39 -7.24
N PHE A 744 3.38 -14.66 -6.58
CA PHE A 744 4.69 -15.17 -6.20
C PHE A 744 4.54 -16.16 -5.06
N TRP A 745 4.99 -17.39 -5.31
CA TRP A 745 5.19 -18.44 -4.33
C TRP A 745 5.89 -19.62 -5.02
N ARG A 746 6.31 -20.62 -4.24
CA ARG A 746 7.09 -21.78 -4.72
C ARG A 746 6.41 -22.58 -5.84
N GLY A 747 5.07 -22.62 -5.91
CA GLY A 747 4.35 -23.32 -6.98
C GLY A 747 4.41 -22.62 -8.35
N SER A 748 4.58 -21.30 -8.37
CA SER A 748 4.55 -20.50 -9.61
C SER A 748 5.91 -19.96 -10.04
N PHE A 749 6.78 -19.62 -9.08
CA PHE A 749 8.11 -19.05 -9.30
C PHE A 749 9.17 -20.05 -8.86
N LEU A 750 9.45 -21.05 -9.69
CA LEU A 750 10.46 -22.06 -9.38
C LEU A 750 11.87 -21.44 -9.47
N PHE A 751 12.67 -21.68 -8.43
CA PHE A 751 14.02 -21.15 -8.32
C PHE A 751 15.01 -22.27 -7.93
N THR A 752 16.21 -22.18 -8.48
CA THR A 752 17.38 -22.97 -8.04
C THR A 752 18.57 -22.03 -7.88
N PRO A 753 19.34 -22.16 -6.78
CA PRO A 753 20.58 -21.39 -6.61
C PRO A 753 21.73 -21.93 -7.48
N THR A 754 21.61 -23.14 -8.04
CA THR A 754 22.65 -23.75 -8.88
C THR A 754 22.70 -23.08 -10.26
N THR A 755 23.90 -22.66 -10.66
CA THR A 755 24.11 -21.87 -11.88
C THR A 755 24.94 -22.58 -12.95
N ASP A 756 25.17 -23.89 -12.83
CA ASP A 756 26.11 -24.61 -13.72
C ASP A 756 25.54 -24.81 -15.14
N LEU A 757 24.21 -24.92 -15.26
CA LEU A 757 23.51 -25.22 -16.52
C LEU A 757 22.47 -24.17 -16.89
N VAL A 758 21.93 -23.44 -15.91
CA VAL A 758 20.88 -22.44 -16.10
C VAL A 758 21.08 -21.28 -15.13
N GLY A 759 20.85 -20.05 -15.58
CA GLY A 759 20.72 -18.90 -14.67
C GLY A 759 19.25 -18.63 -14.35
N ALA A 760 18.70 -19.23 -13.28
CA ALA A 760 17.30 -19.00 -12.86
C ALA A 760 17.13 -17.70 -12.03
N GLY A 761 15.91 -17.19 -11.90
CA GLY A 761 15.58 -16.07 -11.02
C GLY A 761 15.30 -14.75 -11.74
N PHE A 762 15.39 -13.64 -10.99
CA PHE A 762 15.02 -12.30 -11.46
C PHE A 762 16.12 -11.67 -12.31
N LYS A 763 15.71 -11.08 -13.43
CA LYS A 763 16.58 -10.50 -14.46
C LYS A 763 16.08 -9.18 -15.01
N ALA A 764 17.02 -8.30 -15.32
CA ALA A 764 16.78 -7.03 -15.99
C ALA A 764 17.30 -7.05 -17.43
N TRP A 765 16.69 -6.21 -18.27
CA TRP A 765 17.14 -5.93 -19.63
C TRP A 765 18.51 -5.27 -19.64
N ARG A 766 19.45 -5.85 -20.38
CA ARG A 766 20.79 -5.29 -20.58
C ARG A 766 20.66 -3.93 -21.28
N PRO A 767 21.18 -2.84 -20.70
CA PRO A 767 21.05 -1.52 -21.31
C PRO A 767 21.74 -1.46 -22.66
N VAL A 768 21.01 -0.91 -23.64
CA VAL A 768 21.48 -0.71 -25.02
C VAL A 768 21.43 0.77 -25.39
N ARG A 769 22.51 1.26 -25.99
CA ARG A 769 22.59 2.60 -26.57
C ARG A 769 22.86 2.51 -28.07
N TYR A 770 22.07 3.26 -28.84
CA TYR A 770 22.30 3.43 -30.28
C TYR A 770 23.43 4.44 -30.52
N ALA A 771 24.45 4.02 -31.26
CA ALA A 771 25.63 4.81 -31.60
C ALA A 771 25.93 4.67 -33.11
N PRO A 772 25.28 5.48 -33.97
CA PRO A 772 25.33 5.31 -35.43
C PRO A 772 26.73 5.48 -36.04
N ASN A 773 27.64 6.18 -35.36
CA ASN A 773 28.99 6.47 -35.83
C ASN A 773 30.07 5.67 -35.08
N ARG A 774 29.72 4.53 -34.48
CA ARG A 774 30.69 3.73 -33.71
C ARG A 774 31.64 3.01 -34.68
N VAL A 775 32.94 3.35 -34.60
CA VAL A 775 34.03 2.56 -35.17
C VAL A 775 34.41 1.50 -34.12
N THR A 776 34.49 0.24 -34.51
CA THR A 776 34.98 -0.85 -33.63
C THR A 776 36.47 -0.68 -33.42
N ASP A 777 36.87 -0.40 -32.18
CA ASP A 777 38.27 -0.43 -31.76
C ASP A 777 38.66 -1.91 -31.54
N THR A 778 39.48 -2.45 -32.42
CA THR A 778 40.05 -3.80 -32.30
C THR A 778 41.33 -3.71 -31.46
N ASP A 779 41.18 -3.76 -30.15
CA ASP A 779 42.26 -3.90 -29.14
C ASP A 779 41.55 -4.43 -27.87
N THR A 780 41.87 -5.56 -27.22
CA THR A 780 43.05 -6.43 -27.17
C THR A 780 42.66 -7.85 -26.70
N ASP A 781 43.53 -8.82 -26.99
CA ASP A 781 43.71 -10.13 -26.33
C ASP A 781 42.69 -11.26 -26.51
N ALA A 782 42.78 -11.97 -27.64
CA ALA A 782 42.63 -13.43 -27.67
C ALA A 782 43.38 -13.99 -28.90
N ASP A 783 44.32 -14.91 -28.65
CA ASP A 783 45.04 -15.68 -29.66
C ASP A 783 44.08 -16.24 -30.72
N ALA A 784 44.19 -15.72 -31.93
CA ALA A 784 43.46 -16.18 -33.09
C ALA A 784 44.25 -17.31 -33.77
N ASP A 785 43.74 -18.53 -33.66
CA ASP A 785 44.09 -19.60 -34.59
C ASP A 785 42.85 -19.95 -35.45
N ALA A 786 43.04 -19.75 -36.75
CA ALA A 786 42.32 -20.22 -37.93
C ALA A 786 40.77 -20.23 -37.99
N GLY A 787 40.23 -19.34 -38.83
CA GLY A 787 39.43 -19.76 -39.99
C GLY A 787 37.92 -19.50 -39.95
N THR A 788 37.48 -18.35 -40.48
CA THR A 788 36.51 -18.18 -41.59
C THR A 788 36.14 -16.71 -41.74
N ASP A 789 36.31 -16.18 -42.96
CA ASP A 789 35.92 -14.84 -43.37
C ASP A 789 34.41 -14.62 -43.24
N VAL A 790 34.00 -13.87 -42.22
CA VAL A 790 32.88 -12.93 -42.28
C VAL A 790 33.32 -11.69 -41.51
N ASP A 791 33.65 -10.63 -42.24
CA ASP A 791 33.92 -9.31 -41.67
C ASP A 791 32.64 -8.82 -40.96
N PRO A 792 32.59 -8.77 -39.61
CA PRO A 792 31.38 -8.34 -38.93
C PRO A 792 31.29 -6.83 -39.09
N THR A 793 30.36 -6.38 -39.93
CA THR A 793 30.00 -4.97 -40.06
C THR A 793 29.83 -4.38 -38.64
N PRO A 794 30.53 -3.28 -38.30
CA PRO A 794 30.43 -2.65 -36.98
C PRO A 794 28.97 -2.38 -36.62
N GLN A 795 28.43 -3.15 -35.68
CA GLN A 795 27.06 -3.01 -35.23
C GLN A 795 26.93 -1.69 -34.43
N PRO A 796 25.92 -0.83 -34.69
CA PRO A 796 25.81 0.50 -34.10
C PRO A 796 25.26 0.49 -32.66
N TRP A 797 25.62 -0.54 -31.88
CA TRP A 797 25.08 -0.81 -30.56
C TRP A 797 26.17 -0.79 -29.49
N ASP A 798 25.94 -0.06 -28.41
CA ASP A 798 26.73 -0.13 -27.18
C ASP A 798 25.89 -0.80 -26.11
N ILE A 799 26.21 -2.08 -25.86
CA ILE A 799 25.51 -2.98 -24.94
C ILE A 799 26.40 -3.18 -23.71
N MET A 800 25.88 -2.86 -22.52
CA MET A 800 26.68 -2.89 -21.28
C MET A 800 27.15 -4.31 -20.92
N SER A 801 28.40 -4.48 -20.45
CA SER A 801 28.90 -5.73 -19.87
C SER A 801 28.57 -5.86 -18.38
N ASN A 802 28.73 -7.05 -17.81
CA ASN A 802 28.46 -7.39 -16.42
C ASN A 802 29.36 -6.56 -15.49
N ASP A 803 30.61 -6.35 -15.86
CA ASP A 803 31.54 -5.48 -15.11
C ASP A 803 31.11 -4.02 -15.13
N ARG A 804 30.69 -3.50 -16.30
CA ARG A 804 30.13 -2.14 -16.39
C ARG A 804 28.85 -2.01 -15.57
N LEU A 805 27.98 -3.02 -15.57
CA LEU A 805 26.74 -3.05 -14.78
C LEU A 805 27.00 -3.11 -13.28
N ARG A 806 27.99 -3.89 -12.84
CA ARG A 806 28.38 -3.99 -11.43
C ARG A 806 28.93 -2.65 -10.92
N ASN A 807 29.73 -1.98 -11.74
CA ASN A 807 30.41 -0.73 -11.38
C ASN A 807 29.56 0.54 -11.58
N ALA A 808 28.46 0.46 -12.33
CA ALA A 808 27.59 1.62 -12.60
C ALA A 808 26.83 2.15 -11.37
N GLY A 809 26.84 1.44 -10.23
CA GLY A 809 26.24 1.89 -8.95
C GLY A 809 24.72 2.12 -9.00
N GLY A 810 24.04 1.65 -10.05
CA GLY A 810 22.60 1.81 -10.25
C GLY A 810 21.77 0.83 -9.41
N ILE A 811 20.47 1.12 -9.27
CA ILE A 811 19.53 0.27 -8.51
C ILE A 811 19.42 -1.14 -9.11
N ARG A 812 19.61 -1.27 -10.43
CA ARG A 812 19.66 -2.55 -11.16
C ARG A 812 21.09 -2.83 -11.63
N GLY A 813 22.07 -2.77 -10.74
CA GLY A 813 23.39 -3.31 -11.04
C GLY A 813 23.34 -4.84 -11.16
N TRP A 814 24.28 -5.42 -11.91
CA TRP A 814 24.46 -6.87 -11.94
C TRP A 814 24.70 -7.40 -10.52
N SER A 815 24.04 -8.49 -10.15
CA SER A 815 24.23 -9.12 -8.84
C SER A 815 23.98 -10.62 -8.90
N ASP A 816 24.85 -11.37 -8.23
CA ASP A 816 24.73 -12.79 -7.96
C ASP A 816 24.01 -13.12 -6.65
N ALA A 817 23.50 -12.11 -5.93
CA ALA A 817 23.01 -12.27 -4.56
C ALA A 817 21.87 -13.29 -4.43
N GLN A 818 21.04 -13.43 -5.46
CA GLN A 818 19.94 -14.40 -5.46
C GLN A 818 20.40 -15.86 -5.46
N TYR A 819 21.63 -16.13 -5.91
CA TYR A 819 22.21 -17.48 -5.97
C TYR A 819 22.99 -17.87 -4.70
N LYS A 820 23.07 -16.97 -3.72
CA LYS A 820 23.77 -17.22 -2.46
C LYS A 820 22.81 -17.90 -1.48
N GLY A 821 23.20 -19.07 -0.99
CA GLY A 821 22.40 -19.86 -0.05
C GLY A 821 21.52 -20.90 -0.74
N SER A 822 20.52 -21.38 -0.02
CA SER A 822 19.55 -22.38 -0.49
C SER A 822 18.38 -21.75 -1.24
N ALA A 823 17.57 -22.57 -1.92
CA ALA A 823 16.31 -22.11 -2.48
C ALA A 823 15.35 -21.58 -1.39
N ASP A 824 15.38 -22.17 -0.19
CA ASP A 824 14.55 -21.73 0.93
C ASP A 824 14.97 -20.34 1.42
N ASP A 825 16.27 -20.02 1.44
CA ASP A 825 16.77 -18.67 1.76
C ASP A 825 16.26 -17.63 0.74
N PHE A 826 16.20 -17.98 -0.54
CA PHE A 826 15.63 -17.13 -1.59
C PHE A 826 14.14 -16.83 -1.35
N TYR A 827 13.32 -17.86 -1.11
CA TYR A 827 11.89 -17.64 -0.84
C TYR A 827 11.70 -16.87 0.47
N ALA A 828 12.49 -17.19 1.50
CA ALA A 828 12.45 -16.52 2.79
C ALA A 828 12.79 -15.03 2.68
N ALA A 829 13.73 -14.65 1.81
CA ALA A 829 14.07 -13.25 1.52
C ALA A 829 12.97 -12.54 0.72
N MET A 830 12.36 -13.22 -0.27
CA MET A 830 11.25 -12.67 -1.03
C MET A 830 10.02 -12.42 -0.17
N GLU A 831 9.65 -13.37 0.69
CA GLU A 831 8.51 -13.20 1.60
C GLU A 831 8.68 -12.00 2.54
N GLY A 832 9.86 -11.83 3.14
CA GLY A 832 10.13 -10.66 4.00
C GLY A 832 10.12 -9.32 3.25
N MET A 833 10.40 -9.32 1.94
CA MET A 833 10.26 -8.13 1.11
C MET A 833 8.82 -7.86 0.71
N ILE A 834 8.02 -8.90 0.46
CA ILE A 834 6.60 -8.80 0.10
C ILE A 834 5.79 -8.36 1.33
N ASN A 835 6.04 -9.00 2.46
CA ASN A 835 5.36 -8.85 3.75
C ASN A 835 6.34 -8.36 4.83
N PRO A 836 6.62 -7.04 4.89
CA PRO A 836 7.58 -6.48 5.83
C PRO A 836 7.07 -6.42 7.28
N ARG A 837 5.76 -6.52 7.53
CA ARG A 837 5.19 -6.73 8.87
C ARG A 837 5.00 -8.23 9.09
N ALA A 838 5.16 -8.67 10.34
CA ALA A 838 4.86 -10.05 10.72
C ALA A 838 3.43 -10.42 10.33
N LEU A 839 3.23 -11.67 9.90
CA LEU A 839 1.95 -12.17 9.45
C LEU A 839 1.31 -13.06 10.52
N ASP A 840 -0.02 -13.03 10.59
CA ASP A 840 -0.79 -14.08 11.24
C ASP A 840 -0.54 -15.42 10.49
N PRO A 841 0.00 -16.44 11.16
CA PRO A 841 0.37 -17.70 10.53
C PRO A 841 -0.86 -18.51 10.09
N VAL A 842 -2.00 -18.39 10.78
CA VAL A 842 -3.26 -19.08 10.42
C VAL A 842 -3.84 -18.48 9.15
N ARG A 843 -3.85 -17.14 9.03
CA ARG A 843 -4.29 -16.47 7.79
C ARG A 843 -3.37 -16.79 6.62
N MET A 844 -2.05 -16.81 6.87
CA MET A 844 -1.09 -17.19 5.84
C MET A 844 -1.31 -18.64 5.37
N GLN A 845 -1.62 -19.56 6.29
CA GLN A 845 -1.94 -20.94 5.94
C GLN A 845 -3.19 -21.03 5.06
N ALA A 846 -4.26 -20.29 5.37
CA ALA A 846 -5.45 -20.23 4.54
C ALA A 846 -5.16 -19.69 3.13
N SER A 847 -4.35 -18.63 3.03
CA SER A 847 -3.89 -18.05 1.77
C SER A 847 -3.08 -19.03 0.91
N LEU A 848 -2.23 -19.86 1.53
CA LEU A 848 -1.52 -20.91 0.81
C LEU A 848 -2.47 -21.99 0.26
N VAL A 849 -3.56 -22.27 0.98
CA VAL A 849 -4.62 -23.17 0.49
C VAL A 849 -5.40 -22.52 -0.66
N ASP A 850 -5.68 -21.21 -0.61
CA ASP A 850 -6.25 -20.46 -1.76
C ASP A 850 -5.38 -20.64 -3.01
N ALA A 851 -4.07 -20.46 -2.89
CA ALA A 851 -3.13 -20.59 -4.01
C ALA A 851 -3.04 -22.03 -4.56
N LEU A 852 -3.20 -23.04 -3.70
CA LEU A 852 -3.32 -24.44 -4.11
C LEU A 852 -4.62 -24.68 -4.88
N GLU A 853 -5.74 -24.16 -4.39
CA GLU A 853 -7.04 -24.24 -5.07
C GLU A 853 -7.00 -23.61 -6.46
N GLU A 854 -6.43 -22.42 -6.60
CA GLU A 854 -6.18 -21.77 -7.91
C GLU A 854 -5.35 -22.65 -8.85
N SER A 855 -4.38 -23.39 -8.32
CA SER A 855 -3.55 -24.33 -9.09
C SER A 855 -4.32 -25.58 -9.52
N VAL A 856 -5.26 -26.03 -8.69
CA VAL A 856 -6.15 -27.16 -8.95
C VAL A 856 -7.17 -26.81 -10.03
N GLN A 857 -7.84 -25.66 -9.94
CA GLN A 857 -8.79 -25.18 -10.95
C GLN A 857 -8.12 -25.07 -12.32
N ARG A 858 -6.90 -24.52 -12.34
CA ARG A 858 -6.07 -24.47 -13.54
C ARG A 858 -5.75 -25.85 -14.11
N ARG A 859 -5.54 -26.85 -13.27
CA ARG A 859 -5.31 -28.22 -13.74
C ARG A 859 -6.60 -28.85 -14.25
N LEU A 860 -7.74 -28.55 -13.64
CA LEU A 860 -9.06 -29.01 -14.08
C LEU A 860 -9.31 -28.65 -15.54
N SER A 861 -9.14 -27.38 -15.92
CA SER A 861 -9.27 -26.95 -17.31
C SER A 861 -8.32 -27.68 -18.25
N SER A 862 -7.06 -27.89 -17.84
CA SER A 862 -6.06 -28.56 -18.67
C SER A 862 -6.34 -30.05 -18.86
N VAL A 863 -6.82 -30.75 -17.83
CA VAL A 863 -7.25 -32.14 -17.94
C VAL A 863 -8.48 -32.25 -18.84
N GLN A 864 -9.44 -31.35 -18.67
CA GLN A 864 -10.66 -31.30 -19.49
C GLN A 864 -10.34 -31.08 -20.97
N ASN A 865 -9.45 -30.14 -21.30
CA ASN A 865 -9.00 -29.92 -22.67
C ASN A 865 -8.41 -31.20 -23.31
N GLY A 866 -7.64 -31.97 -22.53
CA GLY A 866 -7.12 -33.26 -22.98
C GLY A 866 -8.22 -34.31 -23.23
N GLU A 867 -9.27 -34.36 -22.39
CA GLU A 867 -10.42 -35.25 -22.61
C GLU A 867 -11.21 -34.87 -23.87
N ASP A 868 -11.42 -33.57 -24.10
CA ASP A 868 -12.13 -33.07 -25.27
C ASP A 868 -11.35 -33.33 -26.57
N PHE A 869 -10.01 -33.23 -26.52
CA PHE A 869 -9.14 -33.69 -27.60
C PHE A 869 -9.30 -35.19 -27.87
N MET A 870 -9.26 -36.03 -26.83
CA MET A 870 -9.42 -37.48 -26.98
C MET A 870 -10.79 -37.87 -27.55
N LYS A 871 -11.87 -37.15 -27.18
CA LYS A 871 -13.21 -37.35 -27.75
C LYS A 871 -13.26 -36.97 -29.24
N SER A 872 -12.68 -35.83 -29.61
CA SER A 872 -12.71 -35.32 -31.00
C SER A 872 -11.79 -36.09 -31.96
N HIS A 873 -10.74 -36.76 -31.45
CA HIS A 873 -9.73 -37.45 -32.27
C HIS A 873 -9.80 -38.99 -32.14
N GLY A 874 -11.00 -39.53 -31.89
CA GLY A 874 -11.24 -40.97 -31.89
C GLY A 874 -10.46 -41.76 -30.84
N LYS A 875 -10.03 -41.10 -29.75
CA LYS A 875 -9.24 -41.67 -28.65
C LYS A 875 -7.92 -42.30 -29.09
N ALA A 876 -7.33 -41.81 -30.18
CA ALA A 876 -6.01 -42.25 -30.65
C ALA A 876 -4.94 -41.97 -29.59
N ALA A 877 -4.04 -42.94 -29.36
CA ALA A 877 -3.01 -42.81 -28.34
C ALA A 877 -1.96 -41.77 -28.73
N ILE A 878 -1.72 -40.80 -27.85
CA ILE A 878 -0.66 -39.80 -27.99
C ILE A 878 0.67 -40.43 -27.59
N ASN A 879 1.69 -40.33 -28.43
CA ASN A 879 3.00 -40.89 -28.12
C ASN A 879 3.69 -40.11 -26.98
N MET A 880 4.08 -40.82 -25.92
CA MET A 880 4.88 -40.25 -24.83
C MET A 880 6.34 -40.06 -25.27
N PRO A 881 6.94 -38.86 -25.07
CA PRO A 881 8.36 -38.61 -25.29
C PRO A 881 9.28 -39.46 -24.39
N ARG A 882 10.58 -39.41 -24.65
CA ARG A 882 11.62 -40.12 -23.87
C ARG A 882 12.57 -39.12 -23.20
N GLY A 883 13.00 -39.45 -21.99
CA GLY A 883 13.98 -38.68 -21.23
C GLY A 883 13.48 -37.28 -20.89
N ALA A 884 14.38 -36.30 -20.92
CA ALA A 884 14.07 -34.90 -20.66
C ALA A 884 13.07 -34.28 -21.67
N ALA A 885 12.91 -34.88 -22.85
CA ALA A 885 11.92 -34.43 -23.84
C ALA A 885 10.48 -34.49 -23.31
N LEU A 886 10.23 -35.22 -22.22
CA LEU A 886 8.95 -35.21 -21.50
C LEU A 886 8.46 -33.79 -21.15
N PHE A 887 9.40 -32.87 -20.91
CA PHE A 887 9.14 -31.51 -20.45
C PHE A 887 9.46 -30.43 -21.50
N LEU A 888 9.86 -30.82 -22.71
CA LEU A 888 10.46 -29.92 -23.72
C LEU A 888 9.89 -30.16 -25.13
N THR A 889 8.77 -30.88 -25.24
CA THR A 889 8.23 -31.30 -26.53
C THR A 889 7.25 -30.28 -27.10
N THR A 890 6.76 -30.53 -28.30
CA THR A 890 5.74 -29.72 -28.97
C THR A 890 4.65 -30.64 -29.53
N GLY A 891 3.50 -30.05 -29.86
CA GLY A 891 2.35 -30.79 -30.39
C GLY A 891 1.53 -31.50 -29.31
N PRO A 892 0.69 -32.50 -29.66
CA PRO A 892 -0.37 -32.99 -28.80
C PRO A 892 0.05 -33.48 -27.42
N TRP A 893 1.30 -33.95 -27.25
CA TRP A 893 1.79 -34.26 -25.91
C TRP A 893 1.96 -33.00 -25.06
N GLU A 894 2.59 -31.95 -25.56
CA GLU A 894 2.76 -30.70 -24.81
C GLU A 894 1.41 -30.03 -24.52
N ASP A 895 0.48 -30.09 -25.49
CA ASP A 895 -0.81 -29.40 -25.39
C ASP A 895 -1.76 -30.05 -24.36
N TYR A 896 -1.71 -31.38 -24.21
CA TYR A 896 -2.70 -32.15 -23.44
C TYR A 896 -2.12 -32.97 -22.27
N SER A 897 -0.82 -33.24 -22.28
CA SER A 897 -0.09 -33.80 -21.14
C SER A 897 0.30 -32.69 -20.19
N THR A 898 0.27 -32.97 -18.89
CA THR A 898 0.50 -31.94 -17.86
C THR A 898 1.76 -32.11 -17.01
N PRO A 899 2.85 -32.81 -17.42
CA PRO A 899 3.94 -33.20 -16.52
C PRO A 899 4.60 -32.01 -15.81
N SER A 900 4.83 -30.90 -16.52
CA SER A 900 5.35 -29.65 -15.95
C SER A 900 4.39 -29.05 -14.90
N ARG A 901 3.08 -29.10 -15.17
CA ARG A 901 2.01 -28.54 -14.32
C ARG A 901 1.73 -29.43 -13.12
N ASP A 902 1.73 -30.75 -13.30
CA ASP A 902 1.61 -31.75 -12.24
C ASP A 902 2.78 -31.68 -11.27
N MET A 903 4.01 -31.51 -11.77
CA MET A 903 5.15 -31.32 -10.88
C MET A 903 5.03 -30.04 -10.04
N ARG A 904 4.54 -28.94 -10.63
CA ARG A 904 4.23 -27.70 -9.88
C ARG A 904 3.11 -27.91 -8.87
N LEU A 905 2.07 -28.65 -9.22
CA LEU A 905 0.99 -28.98 -8.30
C LEU A 905 1.49 -29.81 -7.11
N LEU A 906 2.39 -30.77 -7.34
CA LEU A 906 3.03 -31.53 -6.27
C LEU A 906 3.88 -30.63 -5.35
N ILE A 907 4.68 -29.73 -5.93
CA ILE A 907 5.43 -28.71 -5.17
C ILE A 907 4.49 -27.82 -4.34
N SER A 908 3.34 -27.50 -4.92
CA SER A 908 2.29 -26.69 -4.29
C SER A 908 1.71 -27.40 -3.07
N MET A 909 1.37 -28.68 -3.20
CA MET A 909 0.91 -29.51 -2.08
C MET A 909 1.97 -29.57 -0.97
N ASP A 910 3.24 -29.83 -1.30
CA ASP A 910 4.32 -29.89 -0.32
C ASP A 910 4.47 -28.54 0.43
N ALA A 911 4.41 -27.43 -0.30
CA ALA A 911 4.53 -26.08 0.27
C ALA A 911 3.40 -25.75 1.26
N VAL A 912 2.17 -26.21 0.98
CA VAL A 912 1.00 -26.04 1.85
C VAL A 912 1.12 -26.92 3.10
N VAL A 913 1.46 -28.20 2.93
CA VAL A 913 1.49 -29.19 4.03
C VAL A 913 2.66 -28.95 5.00
N THR A 914 3.79 -28.45 4.50
CA THR A 914 4.98 -28.19 5.32
C THR A 914 5.03 -26.79 5.93
N PHE A 915 4.03 -25.94 5.66
CA PHE A 915 4.01 -24.58 6.21
C PHE A 915 3.99 -24.53 7.75
N PRO A 916 3.27 -25.40 8.49
CA PRO A 916 3.34 -25.41 9.95
C PRO A 916 4.77 -25.64 10.48
N ASP A 917 5.57 -26.45 9.79
CA ASP A 917 6.97 -26.69 10.16
C ASP A 917 7.84 -25.44 9.97
N LYS A 918 7.50 -24.58 8.99
CA LYS A 918 8.16 -23.28 8.79
C LYS A 918 7.81 -22.28 9.88
N VAL A 919 6.57 -22.29 10.37
CA VAL A 919 6.16 -21.47 11.54
C VAL A 919 6.95 -21.90 12.77
N ALA A 920 7.13 -23.21 12.97
CA ALA A 920 7.93 -23.76 14.07
C ALA A 920 9.41 -23.36 13.97
N ALA A 921 9.98 -23.35 12.75
CA ALA A 921 11.38 -23.01 12.51
C ALA A 921 11.67 -21.50 12.65
N HIS A 922 10.69 -20.64 12.38
CA HIS A 922 10.85 -19.18 12.32
C HIS A 922 9.70 -18.41 12.99
N PRO A 923 9.40 -18.63 14.28
CA PRO A 923 8.27 -17.99 14.98
C PRO A 923 8.37 -16.46 14.99
N GLU A 924 9.58 -15.91 14.96
CA GLU A 924 9.83 -14.47 14.91
C GLU A 924 9.25 -13.79 13.65
N ARG A 925 9.14 -14.53 12.54
CA ARG A 925 8.55 -14.01 11.29
C ARG A 925 7.05 -13.78 11.38
N PHE A 926 6.39 -14.49 12.30
CA PHE A 926 4.96 -14.45 12.53
C PHE A 926 4.62 -13.64 13.79
N GLY A 927 5.62 -12.97 14.38
CA GLY A 927 5.44 -12.19 15.60
C GLY A 927 5.05 -13.04 16.81
N ILE A 928 5.34 -14.34 16.78
CA ILE A 928 4.99 -15.31 17.82
C ILE A 928 6.12 -15.29 18.87
N PRO A 929 5.83 -15.00 20.14
CA PRO A 929 6.79 -15.18 21.22
C PRO A 929 7.22 -16.64 21.32
N THR A 930 8.48 -16.90 21.67
CA THR A 930 9.01 -18.26 21.79
C THR A 930 8.17 -19.14 22.73
N ALA A 931 7.57 -18.56 23.77
CA ALA A 931 6.69 -19.25 24.72
C ALA A 931 5.41 -19.80 24.08
N ASP A 932 4.91 -19.16 23.01
CA ASP A 932 3.63 -19.50 22.37
C ASP A 932 3.81 -20.32 21.08
N ARG A 933 5.06 -20.64 20.72
CA ARG A 933 5.42 -21.31 19.46
C ARG A 933 4.61 -22.59 19.21
N ASP A 934 4.61 -23.50 20.17
CA ASP A 934 4.03 -24.83 19.98
C ASP A 934 2.50 -24.74 19.86
N THR A 935 1.87 -23.89 20.67
CA THR A 935 0.43 -23.59 20.59
C THR A 935 0.05 -23.00 19.23
N ALA A 936 0.82 -22.02 18.74
CA ALA A 936 0.56 -21.40 17.44
C ALA A 936 0.73 -22.40 16.29
N VAL A 937 1.73 -23.28 16.34
CA VAL A 937 1.95 -24.32 15.32
C VAL A 937 0.76 -25.28 15.26
N GLU A 938 0.23 -25.71 16.40
CA GLU A 938 -0.96 -26.58 16.45
C GLU A 938 -2.21 -25.89 15.89
N GLN A 939 -2.39 -24.59 16.18
CA GLN A 939 -3.47 -23.80 15.56
C GLN A 939 -3.35 -23.76 14.04
N VAL A 940 -2.13 -23.59 13.52
CA VAL A 940 -1.86 -23.58 12.08
C VAL A 940 -2.12 -24.96 11.46
N ARG A 941 -1.73 -26.06 12.12
CA ARG A 941 -2.06 -27.43 11.67
C ARG A 941 -3.56 -27.67 11.62
N ALA A 942 -4.30 -27.24 12.65
CA ALA A 942 -5.74 -27.37 12.70
C ALA A 942 -6.43 -26.55 11.59
N ALA A 943 -5.96 -25.32 11.34
CA ALA A 943 -6.45 -24.47 10.26
C ALA A 943 -6.17 -25.07 8.87
N LEU A 944 -4.96 -25.61 8.65
CA LEU A 944 -4.61 -26.34 7.43
C LEU A 944 -5.60 -27.48 7.15
N GLN A 945 -5.85 -28.34 8.14
CA GLN A 945 -6.75 -29.48 7.98
C GLN A 945 -8.18 -29.00 7.66
N THR A 946 -8.66 -28.03 8.43
CA THR A 946 -10.00 -27.43 8.25
C THR A 946 -10.18 -26.88 6.84
N GLU A 947 -9.21 -26.08 6.36
CA GLU A 947 -9.30 -25.45 5.03
C GLU A 947 -9.19 -26.48 3.89
N LEU A 948 -8.35 -27.51 4.03
CA LEU A 948 -8.24 -28.57 3.03
C LEU A 948 -9.50 -29.46 2.94
N GLU A 949 -10.18 -29.71 4.06
CA GLU A 949 -11.42 -30.49 4.11
C GLU A 949 -12.62 -29.71 3.59
N LYS A 950 -12.68 -28.42 3.94
CA LYS A 950 -13.75 -27.50 3.55
C LYS A 950 -13.83 -27.27 2.04
N ARG A 951 -12.70 -27.28 1.35
CA ARG A 951 -12.60 -26.92 -0.07
C ARG A 951 -12.64 -28.15 -0.96
N SER A 952 -13.42 -28.06 -2.03
CA SER A 952 -13.60 -29.15 -2.98
C SER A 952 -13.76 -28.63 -4.40
N PHE A 953 -13.44 -29.48 -5.35
CA PHE A 953 -13.68 -29.23 -6.77
C PHE A 953 -14.35 -30.45 -7.39
N GLU A 954 -14.99 -30.24 -8.53
CA GLU A 954 -15.72 -31.28 -9.26
C GLU A 954 -15.06 -31.52 -10.61
N TYR A 955 -15.01 -32.79 -11.03
CA TYR A 955 -14.65 -33.17 -12.39
C TYR A 955 -15.63 -34.23 -12.93
N VAL A 956 -15.80 -34.31 -14.25
CA VAL A 956 -16.85 -35.12 -14.89
C VAL A 956 -16.32 -36.47 -15.35
N ARG A 957 -16.51 -37.56 -14.59
CA ARG A 957 -16.01 -38.92 -14.87
C ARG A 957 -16.24 -39.41 -16.29
N SER A 958 -15.55 -40.49 -16.65
CA SER A 958 -15.59 -41.13 -17.98
C SER A 958 -17.00 -41.54 -18.44
N ASP A 959 -17.94 -41.74 -17.52
CA ASP A 959 -19.35 -42.05 -17.79
C ASP A 959 -20.26 -40.81 -17.90
N GLY A 960 -19.69 -39.60 -17.75
CA GLY A 960 -20.42 -38.33 -17.80
C GLY A 960 -20.95 -37.85 -16.45
N THR A 961 -20.76 -38.60 -15.37
CA THR A 961 -21.23 -38.20 -14.03
C THR A 961 -20.22 -37.30 -13.32
N ALA A 962 -20.73 -36.34 -12.54
CA ALA A 962 -19.91 -35.49 -11.69
C ALA A 962 -19.28 -36.27 -10.52
N TRP A 963 -18.02 -35.99 -10.21
CA TRP A 963 -17.32 -36.52 -9.04
C TRP A 963 -16.65 -35.40 -8.26
N GLN A 964 -16.99 -35.30 -6.97
CA GLN A 964 -16.47 -34.28 -6.08
C GLN A 964 -15.22 -34.79 -5.33
N LEU A 965 -14.18 -33.97 -5.27
CA LEU A 965 -12.94 -34.26 -4.57
C LEU A 965 -12.52 -33.10 -3.68
N THR A 966 -12.23 -33.36 -2.40
CA THR A 966 -11.69 -32.34 -1.49
C THR A 966 -10.20 -32.11 -1.73
N LEU A 967 -9.68 -30.94 -1.35
CA LEU A 967 -8.25 -30.68 -1.40
C LEU A 967 -7.47 -31.61 -0.45
N ALA A 968 -8.04 -31.96 0.70
CA ALA A 968 -7.48 -32.95 1.62
C ALA A 968 -7.29 -34.32 0.94
N ALA A 969 -8.32 -34.81 0.23
CA ALA A 969 -8.24 -36.07 -0.49
C ALA A 969 -7.23 -36.00 -1.65
N LEU A 970 -7.14 -34.86 -2.35
CA LEU A 970 -6.13 -34.65 -3.38
C LEU A 970 -4.69 -34.67 -2.82
N VAL A 971 -4.44 -34.01 -1.69
CA VAL A 971 -3.14 -34.02 -1.00
C VAL A 971 -2.75 -35.43 -0.57
N ALA A 972 -3.70 -36.21 -0.03
CA ALA A 972 -3.49 -37.62 0.31
C ALA A 972 -3.11 -38.49 -0.92
N ARG A 973 -3.52 -38.08 -2.12
CA ARG A 973 -3.19 -38.74 -3.40
C ARG A 973 -1.89 -38.25 -4.04
N SER A 974 -1.13 -37.34 -3.42
CA SER A 974 0.12 -36.78 -3.96
C SER A 974 1.05 -37.84 -4.56
N LYS A 975 1.23 -38.97 -3.88
CA LYS A 975 2.06 -40.08 -4.38
C LYS A 975 1.54 -40.72 -5.67
N ALA A 976 0.22 -40.80 -5.86
CA ALA A 976 -0.39 -41.29 -7.09
C ALA A 976 -0.28 -40.26 -8.23
N MET A 977 -0.34 -38.96 -7.88
CA MET A 977 -0.22 -37.85 -8.82
C MET A 977 1.16 -37.78 -9.52
N GLU A 978 2.20 -38.39 -8.94
CA GLU A 978 3.55 -38.48 -9.52
C GLU A 978 3.62 -39.17 -10.89
N VAL A 979 2.57 -39.90 -11.28
CA VAL A 979 2.46 -40.60 -12.58
C VAL A 979 1.10 -40.38 -13.25
N ALA A 980 0.37 -39.32 -12.87
CA ALA A 980 -1.01 -39.07 -13.29
C ALA A 980 -1.15 -38.04 -14.45
N TYR A 981 -0.05 -37.70 -15.12
CA TYR A 981 -0.03 -36.63 -16.13
C TYR A 981 -0.33 -37.09 -17.56
N ASN A 982 -0.43 -38.40 -17.82
CA ASN A 982 -0.55 -38.93 -19.18
C ASN A 982 -1.95 -38.72 -19.77
N PRO A 983 -2.08 -38.04 -20.92
CA PRO A 983 -3.38 -37.77 -21.53
C PRO A 983 -4.08 -39.03 -22.04
N ASN A 984 -3.37 -40.16 -22.18
CA ASN A 984 -3.93 -41.45 -22.59
C ASN A 984 -4.63 -42.21 -21.46
N ASP A 985 -4.49 -41.79 -20.20
CA ASP A 985 -5.30 -42.30 -19.10
C ASP A 985 -6.62 -41.51 -18.98
N CYS A 986 -7.68 -42.15 -18.46
CA CYS A 986 -8.89 -41.41 -18.11
C CYS A 986 -8.60 -40.37 -17.02
N MET A 987 -9.45 -39.36 -16.95
CA MET A 987 -9.38 -38.34 -15.91
C MET A 987 -9.34 -38.87 -14.46
N GLU A 988 -10.01 -39.99 -14.15
CA GLU A 988 -10.00 -40.57 -12.80
C GLU A 988 -8.57 -40.97 -12.40
N ILE A 989 -7.85 -41.62 -13.32
CA ILE A 989 -6.43 -41.94 -13.14
C ILE A 989 -5.60 -40.66 -13.11
N ARG A 990 -5.93 -39.68 -13.95
CA ARG A 990 -5.26 -38.38 -13.95
C ARG A 990 -5.50 -37.57 -12.68
N TRP A 991 -6.50 -37.90 -11.87
CA TRP A 991 -6.73 -37.34 -10.53
C TRP A 991 -6.34 -38.29 -9.39
N GLY A 992 -5.57 -39.33 -9.71
CA GLY A 992 -5.00 -40.24 -8.73
C GLY A 992 -6.04 -41.13 -8.03
N ALA A 993 -7.19 -41.41 -8.67
CA ALA A 993 -8.22 -42.28 -8.11
C ALA A 993 -7.63 -43.66 -7.72
N PRO A 994 -7.85 -44.15 -6.49
CA PRO A 994 -7.33 -45.43 -6.03
C PRO A 994 -7.75 -46.59 -6.92
N GLU A 995 -6.91 -47.62 -7.03
CA GLU A 995 -7.28 -48.83 -7.78
C GLU A 995 -8.42 -49.57 -7.06
N GLY A 996 -9.45 -49.96 -7.81
CA GLY A 996 -10.65 -50.62 -7.26
C GLY A 996 -11.66 -49.68 -6.58
N SER A 997 -11.47 -48.36 -6.59
CA SER A 997 -12.45 -47.42 -6.02
C SER A 997 -13.70 -47.26 -6.92
N GLU A 998 -14.81 -46.85 -6.31
CA GLU A 998 -16.03 -46.46 -7.05
C GLU A 998 -15.75 -45.34 -8.06
N GLU A 999 -14.95 -44.34 -7.66
CA GLU A 999 -14.47 -43.27 -8.53
C GLU A 999 -13.87 -43.84 -9.82
N ARG A 1000 -12.99 -44.83 -9.71
CA ARG A 1000 -12.23 -45.38 -10.85
C ARG A 1000 -13.01 -46.41 -11.67
N SER A 1001 -14.16 -46.88 -11.18
CA SER A 1001 -14.96 -47.93 -11.84
C SER A 1001 -15.46 -47.54 -13.24
N THR A 1002 -15.58 -46.24 -13.50
CA THR A 1002 -16.04 -45.66 -14.77
C THR A 1002 -14.92 -45.55 -15.82
N CYS A 1003 -13.65 -45.69 -15.42
CA CYS A 1003 -12.52 -45.46 -16.31
C CYS A 1003 -12.32 -46.62 -17.29
N ASN A 1004 -12.58 -46.33 -18.58
CA ASN A 1004 -12.49 -47.30 -19.68
C ASN A 1004 -11.28 -47.09 -20.61
N ARG A 1005 -10.35 -46.21 -20.25
CA ARG A 1005 -9.21 -45.79 -21.10
C ARG A 1005 -7.92 -45.72 -20.28
N ARG A 1006 -6.86 -46.35 -20.76
CA ARG A 1006 -5.58 -46.41 -20.05
C ARG A 1006 -4.41 -46.17 -20.98
N ALA A 1007 -3.37 -45.54 -20.46
CA ALA A 1007 -2.13 -45.36 -21.20
C ALA A 1007 -1.54 -46.72 -21.61
N PRO A 1008 -0.92 -46.81 -22.81
CA PRO A 1008 -0.22 -48.01 -23.27
C PRO A 1008 0.79 -48.54 -22.24
N GLN A 1009 0.97 -49.86 -22.18
CA GLN A 1009 1.82 -50.51 -21.17
C GLN A 1009 3.26 -49.99 -21.19
N ASP A 1010 3.83 -49.69 -22.36
CA ASP A 1010 5.18 -49.14 -22.48
C ASP A 1010 5.29 -47.73 -21.89
N GLN A 1011 4.26 -46.89 -22.07
CA GLN A 1011 4.19 -45.56 -21.48
C GLN A 1011 4.03 -45.63 -19.96
N ARG A 1012 3.21 -46.56 -19.45
CA ARG A 1012 3.05 -46.79 -18.00
C ARG A 1012 4.36 -47.19 -17.33
N SER A 1013 5.08 -48.15 -17.91
CA SER A 1013 6.40 -48.57 -17.42
C SER A 1013 7.39 -47.41 -17.44
N ARG A 1014 7.31 -46.54 -18.45
CA ARG A 1014 8.15 -45.34 -18.55
C ARG A 1014 7.82 -44.28 -17.50
N MET A 1015 6.53 -44.02 -17.25
CA MET A 1015 6.13 -43.12 -16.17
C MET A 1015 6.63 -43.61 -14.82
N GLN A 1016 6.58 -44.91 -14.55
CA GLN A 1016 7.13 -45.47 -13.30
C GLN A 1016 8.64 -45.26 -13.18
N SER A 1017 9.42 -45.38 -14.25
CA SER A 1017 10.86 -45.09 -14.21
C SER A 1017 11.15 -43.59 -14.03
N TYR A 1018 10.24 -42.73 -14.48
CA TYR A 1018 10.32 -41.27 -14.35
C TYR A 1018 9.75 -40.75 -13.04
N ARG A 1019 9.01 -41.58 -12.29
CA ARG A 1019 8.40 -41.22 -10.99
C ARG A 1019 9.37 -40.56 -10.03
N LYS A 1020 10.64 -40.98 -10.02
CA LYS A 1020 11.70 -40.39 -9.17
C LYS A 1020 11.87 -38.89 -9.36
N TRP A 1021 11.65 -38.37 -10.57
CA TRP A 1021 11.73 -36.94 -10.89
C TRP A 1021 10.62 -36.19 -10.18
N PHE A 1022 9.40 -36.71 -10.29
CA PHE A 1022 8.23 -36.16 -9.61
C PHE A 1022 8.36 -36.32 -8.10
N ALA A 1023 8.78 -37.47 -7.58
CA ALA A 1023 8.96 -37.69 -6.13
C ALA A 1023 9.98 -36.73 -5.49
N LYS A 1024 11.05 -36.39 -6.21
CA LYS A 1024 12.05 -35.41 -5.76
C LYS A 1024 11.69 -33.96 -6.07
N ARG A 1025 10.62 -33.73 -6.84
CA ARG A 1025 10.24 -32.41 -7.38
C ARG A 1025 11.33 -31.79 -8.27
N GLU A 1026 12.09 -32.63 -8.96
CA GLU A 1026 13.24 -32.24 -9.78
C GLU A 1026 13.09 -32.78 -11.20
N ARG A 1027 13.14 -31.90 -12.20
CA ARG A 1027 13.21 -32.35 -13.60
C ARG A 1027 14.57 -33.01 -13.88
N PRO A 1028 14.63 -33.98 -14.81
CA PRO A 1028 15.91 -34.46 -15.31
C PRO A 1028 16.68 -33.29 -15.94
N GLY A 1029 17.99 -33.23 -15.67
CA GLY A 1029 18.92 -32.32 -16.33
C GLY A 1029 19.02 -32.56 -17.82
#